data_AF-A0A940BCY8-F1
#
_entry.id   AF-A0A940BCY8-F1
#
_cell.length_a   1.000
_cell.length_b   1.000
_cell.length_c   1.000
_cell.angle_alpha   90.00
_cell.angle_beta   90.00
_cell.angle_gamma   90.00
#
_symmetry.space_group_name_H-M   'P 1'
#
loop_
_entity.id
_entity.type
_entity.pdbx_description
1 polymer ?
#
loop_
_entity_poly.entity_id
_entity_poly.type
_entity_poly.pdbx_seq_one_letter_code
_entity_poly.pdbx_strand_id
1 'polypeptide(L)'
;LNDSDKENSAARKAIALRKERMEKEYLLKELISQEFLPAHGFPLHVATFDTMHLSLFLERQRKKNDSPKDADNMFMRRELPSRSLATALTEYAPGNSVAINGLIYESKGITLNWHITASEEAAAELQNIRSRWRCRQCGSFGTASSRTLQTCSNCGAPLNKDNWHEYLEPAGFAVDFFSEPSNNSSLGITELSHATADVCAYGPWISLGIPEVARFRCTTSGTVFHSSRGLYGKGYAVCLACGRVESISDADELPSAIQLHKKLRGGKSEDDPANHNCPACRDSMKWKIKAPLWLACESKTDVLELQIRKEDQSWLNDKTQAFPIAAALRDALAARLGIQAEELECSVEPRRREDGTLCSSIFIFDKNAAGYASSAGEHMMDILRDARERLLCKEYDCETACPHCILSFDLRYQSKELDRHKGLEVLTESWLSMLELPREARVFGPSTQTEPMRLEESVLSGVLMHPDAKIFLHLGQHALWQPGDPDMLHLLDILRLRKMTVEIALEQECYDSSSPEERMLLSPLAHGNVTCAVLNGGFNNPQARLAVSMEENGILYRWAIYEREGNSLLLKGSTKGDIGTLKPLSQKDLLPKTSNSAIVQIGQHENTSITQFGAWLWHKLQQYLEKNLGFNFIASQQPITRIVFSDRYCNSPLTVALFYSMMLHLQQSYGNAWNAPTFYIMLSDRIYRENSNVWDNWSLADERDNALREVLKNLGTIKLFPMKKNMLAHARYLNLEFQDGTILRIWLDQGLGFLRVSRSCTDSLFPFYESCKKQVDALQKMNHPLEVISGGTVICMLVEHHKR
;
A
#
# COMPACT_ATOMS: atom_id res chain seq x y z
N LEU A 1 -37.04 12.06 23.44
CA LEU A 1 -35.74 11.58 23.97
C LEU A 1 -34.73 12.67 23.65
N ASN A 2 -34.23 13.37 24.68
CA ASN A 2 -33.50 14.63 24.56
C ASN A 2 -32.19 14.50 23.77
N ASP A 3 -31.94 15.50 22.92
CA ASP A 3 -30.72 15.67 22.09
C ASP A 3 -29.47 16.09 22.91
N SER A 4 -29.61 16.30 24.23
CA SER A 4 -28.51 16.70 25.12
C SER A 4 -27.60 15.55 25.58
N ASP A 5 -27.99 14.29 25.38
CA ASP A 5 -27.20 13.13 25.84
C ASP A 5 -26.23 12.58 24.78
N LYS A 6 -26.22 13.12 23.55
CA LYS A 6 -25.27 12.74 22.49
C LYS A 6 -23.98 13.56 22.46
N GLU A 7 -23.92 14.71 23.14
CA GLU A 7 -22.74 15.58 23.13
C GLU A 7 -21.58 15.08 24.01
N ASN A 8 -21.81 14.06 24.83
CA ASN A 8 -20.82 13.51 25.78
C ASN A 8 -20.25 12.15 25.34
N SER A 9 -20.12 11.91 24.03
CA SER A 9 -19.59 10.62 23.57
C SER A 9 -18.12 10.49 24.00
N ALA A 10 -17.79 9.37 24.64
CA ALA A 10 -16.43 9.04 25.07
C ALA A 10 -15.41 9.16 23.92
N ALA A 11 -15.84 8.91 22.68
CA ALA A 11 -15.05 9.09 21.47
C ALA A 11 -14.61 10.55 21.25
N ARG A 12 -15.47 11.54 21.52
CA ARG A 12 -15.12 12.97 21.36
C ARG A 12 -14.10 13.42 22.40
N LYS A 13 -14.20 12.92 23.64
CA LYS A 13 -13.20 13.16 24.69
C LYS A 13 -11.86 12.50 24.38
N ALA A 14 -11.86 11.27 23.86
CA ALA A 14 -10.66 10.57 23.42
C ALA A 14 -9.94 11.34 22.29
N ILE A 15 -10.69 11.81 21.28
CA ILE A 15 -10.14 12.64 20.19
C ILE A 15 -9.55 13.95 20.72
N ALA A 16 -10.21 14.61 21.68
CA ALA A 16 -9.70 15.85 22.27
C ALA A 16 -8.39 15.64 23.05
N LEU A 17 -8.31 14.60 23.88
CA LEU A 17 -7.09 14.24 24.61
C LEU A 17 -5.95 13.85 23.66
N ARG A 18 -6.27 13.15 22.58
CA ARG A 18 -5.29 12.79 21.55
C ARG A 18 -4.77 14.02 20.80
N LYS A 19 -5.65 14.97 20.46
CA LYS A 19 -5.24 16.24 19.87
C LYS A 19 -4.28 16.98 20.78
N GLU A 20 -4.60 17.10 22.07
CA GLU A 20 -3.74 17.76 23.05
C GLU A 20 -2.39 17.04 23.22
N ARG A 21 -2.37 15.70 23.15
CA ARG A 21 -1.13 14.90 23.15
C ARG A 21 -0.30 15.17 21.90
N MET A 22 -0.91 15.12 20.72
CA MET A 22 -0.23 15.37 19.44
C MET A 22 0.34 16.79 19.37
N GLU A 23 -0.36 17.79 19.92
CA GLU A 23 0.14 19.17 20.02
C GLU A 23 1.37 19.31 20.92
N LYS A 24 1.59 18.37 21.86
CA LYS A 24 2.73 18.35 22.78
C LYS A 24 3.87 17.43 22.32
N GLU A 25 3.65 16.58 21.31
CA GLU A 25 4.69 15.73 20.72
C GLU A 25 5.65 16.57 19.85
N TYR A 26 6.89 16.10 19.72
CA TYR A 26 7.86 16.76 18.87
C TYR A 26 7.42 16.65 17.40
N LEU A 27 7.16 17.79 16.75
CA LEU A 27 6.69 17.86 15.36
C LEU A 27 7.53 17.00 14.40
N LEU A 28 8.87 17.04 14.55
CA LEU A 28 9.78 16.26 13.71
C LEU A 28 9.52 14.75 13.83
N LYS A 29 9.28 14.26 15.05
CA LYS A 29 8.98 12.84 15.30
C LYS A 29 7.68 12.41 14.63
N GLU A 30 6.62 13.23 14.74
CA GLU A 30 5.33 12.91 14.12
C GLU A 30 5.43 12.93 12.59
N LEU A 31 6.07 13.96 12.01
CA LEU A 31 6.26 14.05 10.55
C LEU A 31 7.03 12.86 9.98
N ILE A 32 8.08 12.40 10.66
CA ILE A 32 8.81 11.22 10.22
C ILE A 32 7.96 9.94 10.42
N SER A 33 7.24 9.79 11.55
CA SER A 33 6.39 8.61 11.80
C SER A 33 5.23 8.45 10.80
N GLN A 34 4.78 9.56 10.21
CA GLN A 34 3.75 9.61 9.18
C GLN A 34 4.33 9.63 7.75
N GLU A 35 5.62 9.33 7.58
CA GLU A 35 6.33 9.29 6.28
C GLU A 35 6.38 10.63 5.52
N PHE A 36 6.12 11.78 6.17
CA PHE A 36 6.30 13.10 5.55
C PHE A 36 7.77 13.50 5.41
N LEU A 37 8.63 12.95 6.27
CA LEU A 37 10.08 13.15 6.23
C LEU A 37 10.79 11.80 6.19
N PRO A 38 11.96 11.68 5.52
CA PRO A 38 12.74 10.46 5.51
C PRO A 38 13.14 10.04 6.93
N ALA A 39 12.96 8.76 7.25
CA ALA A 39 13.37 8.17 8.52
C ALA A 39 14.90 7.99 8.63
N HIS A 40 15.57 7.85 7.48
CA HIS A 40 16.99 7.55 7.42
C HIS A 40 17.83 8.61 8.15
N GLY A 41 18.58 8.17 9.17
CA GLY A 41 19.47 9.02 9.97
C GLY A 41 18.83 9.62 11.23
N PHE A 42 17.53 9.40 11.48
CA PHE A 42 16.87 9.79 12.72
C PHE A 42 16.37 8.54 13.46
N PRO A 43 16.82 8.29 14.71
CA PRO A 43 16.34 7.15 15.45
C PRO A 43 14.88 7.41 15.87
N LEU A 44 13.94 6.81 15.13
CA LEU A 44 12.52 6.81 15.48
C LEU A 44 12.23 5.75 16.54
N HIS A 45 11.19 6.00 17.33
CA HIS A 45 10.75 5.10 18.40
C HIS A 45 11.93 4.65 19.28
N VAL A 46 12.61 5.57 19.95
CA VAL A 46 13.68 5.21 20.89
C VAL A 46 13.09 4.96 22.27
N ALA A 47 13.34 3.78 22.82
CA ALA A 47 13.04 3.47 24.21
C ALA A 47 14.30 3.59 25.07
N THR A 48 14.15 4.24 26.21
CA THR A 48 15.18 4.31 27.25
C THR A 48 14.99 3.20 28.27
N PHE A 49 16.07 2.76 28.90
CA PHE A 49 16.06 1.84 30.03
C PHE A 49 16.53 2.56 31.29
N ASP A 50 15.61 2.83 32.20
CA ASP A 50 15.91 3.50 33.46
C ASP A 50 16.46 2.51 34.50
N THR A 51 17.76 2.62 34.76
CA THR A 51 18.50 1.78 35.71
C THR A 51 18.55 2.36 37.12
N MET A 52 17.80 3.43 37.42
CA MET A 52 17.82 4.07 38.72
C MET A 52 17.26 3.15 39.80
N HIS A 53 18.10 2.85 40.79
CA HIS A 53 17.77 2.07 41.97
C HIS A 53 18.26 2.81 43.24
N LEU A 54 17.82 2.35 44.40
CA LEU A 54 17.97 3.07 45.68
C LEU A 54 19.43 3.37 46.03
N SER A 55 20.34 2.39 45.97
CA SER A 55 21.75 2.62 46.33
C SER A 55 22.41 3.68 45.44
N LEU A 56 22.20 3.60 44.12
CA LEU A 56 22.69 4.59 43.15
C LEU A 56 22.09 5.99 43.37
N PHE A 57 20.81 6.07 43.76
CA PHE A 57 20.17 7.34 44.09
C PHE A 57 20.80 7.99 45.34
N LEU A 58 20.99 7.22 46.40
CA LEU A 58 21.62 7.69 47.64
C LEU A 58 23.08 8.10 47.41
N GLU A 59 23.83 7.35 46.60
CA GLU A 59 25.20 7.71 46.21
C GLU A 59 25.25 9.06 45.48
N ARG A 60 24.31 9.30 44.54
CA ARG A 60 24.19 10.58 43.82
C ARG A 60 23.84 11.73 44.77
N GLN A 61 22.96 11.52 45.74
CA GLN A 61 22.65 12.54 46.74
C GLN A 61 23.86 12.89 47.61
N ARG A 62 24.62 11.89 48.07
CA ARG A 62 25.85 12.11 48.85
C ARG A 62 26.89 12.92 48.06
N LYS A 63 27.18 12.52 46.82
CA LYS A 63 28.12 13.23 45.94
C LYS A 63 27.69 14.67 45.64
N LYS A 64 26.39 14.92 45.51
CA LYS A 64 25.84 16.28 45.32
C LYS A 64 26.07 17.17 46.54
N ASN A 65 25.98 16.60 47.75
CA ASN A 65 26.22 17.34 48.99
C ASN A 65 27.71 17.60 49.24
N ASP A 66 28.60 16.69 48.82
CA ASP A 66 30.04 16.78 49.07
C ASP A 66 30.78 17.71 48.08
N SER A 67 30.25 18.01 46.88
CA SER A 67 30.93 18.86 45.88
C SER A 67 29.94 19.65 44.97
N PRO A 68 29.46 20.83 45.41
CA PRO A 68 28.46 21.60 44.67
C PRO A 68 28.98 22.24 43.36
N LYS A 69 30.28 22.48 43.24
CA LYS A 69 30.88 23.17 42.07
C LYS A 69 31.08 22.30 40.84
N ASP A 70 31.16 20.97 41.01
CA ASP A 70 31.14 20.01 39.90
C ASP A 70 29.71 19.54 39.56
N ALA A 71 28.69 19.99 40.32
CA ALA A 71 27.30 19.57 40.15
C ALA A 71 26.69 20.02 38.81
N ASP A 72 27.12 21.16 38.26
CA ASP A 72 26.68 21.65 36.94
C ASP A 72 27.24 20.79 35.79
N ASN A 73 28.42 20.17 35.97
CA ASN A 73 28.99 19.20 35.02
C ASN A 73 28.50 17.76 35.28
N MET A 74 27.99 17.45 36.47
CA MET A 74 27.57 16.10 36.87
C MET A 74 26.10 15.79 36.51
N PHE A 75 25.33 16.80 36.11
CA PHE A 75 24.12 16.65 35.29
C PHE A 75 24.44 16.40 33.80
N MET A 76 25.70 16.07 33.45
CA MET A 76 25.95 15.19 32.31
C MET A 76 25.15 13.91 32.53
N ARG A 77 23.94 13.93 31.97
CA ARG A 77 23.11 12.78 31.64
C ARG A 77 24.06 11.62 31.36
N ARG A 78 24.14 10.63 32.27
CA ARG A 78 24.31 9.28 31.74
C ARG A 78 23.11 9.12 30.84
N GLU A 79 23.33 9.30 29.54
CA GLU A 79 22.35 8.95 28.52
C GLU A 79 21.88 7.57 28.91
N LEU A 80 20.62 7.47 29.34
CA LEU A 80 20.06 6.20 29.72
C LEU A 80 20.29 5.26 28.54
N PRO A 81 20.67 3.99 28.78
CA PRO A 81 20.80 3.02 27.71
C PRO A 81 19.55 3.09 26.84
N SER A 82 19.75 3.31 25.55
CA SER A 82 18.66 3.55 24.62
C SER A 82 18.81 2.63 23.42
N ARG A 83 17.67 2.17 22.91
CA ARG A 83 17.56 1.26 21.76
C ARG A 83 16.37 1.68 20.92
N SER A 84 16.36 1.28 19.65
CA SER A 84 15.11 1.32 18.88
C SER A 84 14.06 0.45 19.59
N LEU A 85 12.80 0.86 19.51
CA LEU A 85 11.71 0.24 20.27
C LEU A 85 11.52 -1.22 19.85
N ALA A 86 11.68 -1.53 18.57
CA ALA A 86 11.69 -2.91 18.06
C ALA A 86 12.74 -3.78 18.77
N THR A 87 13.97 -3.25 18.97
CA THR A 87 15.04 -3.95 19.70
C THR A 87 14.74 -3.98 21.20
N ALA A 88 14.27 -2.88 21.78
CA ALA A 88 13.96 -2.75 23.19
C ALA A 88 12.83 -3.69 23.65
N LEU A 89 11.86 -3.97 22.79
CA LEU A 89 10.81 -4.96 23.04
C LEU A 89 11.35 -6.39 23.22
N THR A 90 12.59 -6.65 22.80
CA THR A 90 13.31 -7.90 23.05
C THR A 90 14.33 -7.74 24.17
N GLU A 91 15.19 -6.72 24.14
CA GLU A 91 16.27 -6.57 25.12
C GLU A 91 15.76 -6.13 26.51
N TYR A 92 14.81 -5.18 26.54
CA TYR A 92 14.33 -4.55 27.77
C TYR A 92 12.94 -5.03 28.20
N ALA A 93 12.41 -6.07 27.55
CA ALA A 93 11.10 -6.64 27.87
C ALA A 93 11.00 -6.98 29.38
N PRO A 94 9.88 -6.67 30.06
CA PRO A 94 9.72 -6.99 31.47
C PRO A 94 9.89 -8.50 31.74
N GLY A 95 10.72 -8.83 32.72
CA GLY A 95 11.20 -10.18 33.03
C GLY A 95 12.60 -10.49 32.48
N ASN A 96 13.08 -9.74 31.48
CA ASN A 96 14.41 -9.96 30.91
C ASN A 96 15.50 -9.29 31.76
N SER A 97 16.68 -9.90 31.73
CA SER A 97 17.90 -9.38 32.36
C SER A 97 18.76 -8.61 31.35
N VAL A 98 19.27 -7.45 31.75
CA VAL A 98 20.05 -6.52 30.91
C VAL A 98 21.41 -6.27 31.57
N ALA A 99 22.49 -6.63 30.87
CA ALA A 99 23.85 -6.41 31.36
C ALA A 99 24.37 -5.02 30.94
N ILE A 100 24.69 -4.16 31.91
CA ILE A 100 25.18 -2.79 31.71
C ILE A 100 26.35 -2.54 32.66
N ASN A 101 27.52 -2.18 32.12
CA ASN A 101 28.74 -1.86 32.89
C ASN A 101 29.15 -2.95 33.92
N GLY A 102 29.00 -4.23 33.57
CA GLY A 102 29.35 -5.36 34.44
C GLY A 102 28.30 -5.68 35.52
N LEU A 103 27.18 -4.97 35.54
CA LEU A 103 26.02 -5.23 36.40
C LEU A 103 24.86 -5.77 35.57
N ILE A 104 24.06 -6.66 36.16
CA ILE A 104 22.88 -7.27 35.58
C ILE A 104 21.66 -6.68 36.27
N TYR A 105 20.82 -6.04 35.46
CA TYR A 105 19.58 -5.41 35.85
C TYR A 105 18.40 -6.24 35.37
N GLU A 106 17.37 -6.40 36.19
CA GLU A 106 16.13 -7.03 35.76
C GLU A 106 15.10 -5.96 35.37
N SER A 107 14.55 -6.04 34.15
CA SER A 107 13.46 -5.18 33.73
C SER A 107 12.17 -5.59 34.43
N LYS A 108 11.51 -4.67 35.15
CA LYS A 108 10.28 -4.95 35.93
C LYS A 108 9.09 -4.09 35.52
N GLY A 109 9.25 -3.22 34.54
CA GLY A 109 8.15 -2.39 34.08
C GLY A 109 8.52 -1.39 33.00
N ILE A 110 7.58 -0.49 32.75
CA ILE A 110 7.65 0.56 31.73
C ILE A 110 7.62 1.94 32.38
N THR A 111 8.16 2.93 31.67
CA THR A 111 8.00 4.33 32.06
C THR A 111 6.64 4.83 31.56
N LEU A 112 5.89 5.49 32.45
CA LEU A 112 4.59 6.08 32.12
C LEU A 112 4.77 7.56 31.75
N ASN A 113 4.00 8.05 30.78
CA ASN A 113 3.89 9.48 30.51
C ASN A 113 3.09 10.14 31.65
N TRP A 114 3.72 11.04 32.41
CA TRP A 114 3.25 11.49 33.73
C TRP A 114 2.06 12.46 33.67
N HIS A 115 0.84 11.93 33.69
CA HIS A 115 -0.32 12.57 34.31
C HIS A 115 -1.20 11.50 34.98
N ILE A 116 -1.45 11.62 36.30
CA ILE A 116 -2.40 10.76 37.01
C ILE A 116 -3.80 11.15 36.58
N THR A 117 -4.51 10.26 35.89
CA THR A 117 -5.87 10.51 35.40
C THR A 117 -6.96 9.86 36.25
N ALA A 118 -8.16 10.44 36.13
CA ALA A 118 -9.33 10.08 36.93
C ALA A 118 -10.14 8.91 36.35
N SER A 119 -9.91 8.48 35.11
CA SER A 119 -10.66 7.38 34.45
C SER A 119 -9.76 6.44 33.63
N GLU A 120 -10.28 5.25 33.35
CA GLU A 120 -9.60 4.19 32.58
C GLU A 120 -9.36 4.59 31.13
N GLU A 121 -10.33 5.25 30.49
CA GLU A 121 -10.23 5.71 29.11
C GLU A 121 -9.19 6.81 28.95
N ALA A 122 -9.14 7.75 29.91
CA ALA A 122 -8.14 8.81 29.92
C ALA A 122 -6.72 8.24 30.13
N ALA A 123 -6.57 7.25 31.02
CA ALA A 123 -5.30 6.54 31.23
C ALA A 123 -4.87 5.73 29.99
N ALA A 124 -5.80 5.02 29.34
CA ALA A 124 -5.53 4.24 28.14
C ALA A 124 -5.10 5.13 26.95
N GLU A 125 -5.75 6.27 26.74
CA GLU A 125 -5.38 7.24 25.71
C GLU A 125 -4.03 7.92 26.00
N LEU A 126 -3.74 8.24 27.26
CA LEU A 126 -2.45 8.81 27.68
C LEU A 126 -1.28 7.84 27.54
N GLN A 127 -1.50 6.55 27.79
CA GLN A 127 -0.48 5.50 27.63
C GLN A 127 -0.48 4.89 26.22
N ASN A 128 -1.18 5.52 25.25
CA ASN A 128 -1.21 5.09 23.85
C ASN A 128 -1.62 3.62 23.66
N ILE A 129 -2.59 3.14 24.45
CA ILE A 129 -3.15 1.79 24.28
C ILE A 129 -3.99 1.77 23.00
N ARG A 130 -3.65 0.83 22.11
CA ARG A 130 -4.29 0.68 20.81
C ARG A 130 -4.78 -0.75 20.64
N SER A 131 -5.63 -0.95 19.65
CA SER A 131 -6.08 -2.28 19.25
C SER A 131 -5.48 -2.63 17.90
N ARG A 132 -4.95 -3.84 17.77
CA ARG A 132 -4.53 -4.43 16.50
C ARG A 132 -5.57 -5.46 16.07
N TRP A 133 -5.95 -5.46 14.80
CA TRP A 133 -6.76 -6.53 14.20
C TRP A 133 -5.90 -7.39 13.28
N ARG A 134 -6.13 -8.71 13.23
CA ARG A 134 -5.54 -9.62 12.24
C ARG A 134 -6.65 -10.43 11.56
N CYS A 135 -6.73 -10.37 10.24
CA CYS A 135 -7.69 -11.11 9.44
C CYS A 135 -7.35 -12.60 9.45
N ARG A 136 -8.33 -13.44 9.80
CA ARG A 136 -8.18 -14.91 9.77
C ARG A 136 -8.29 -15.52 8.36
N GLN A 137 -8.81 -14.75 7.40
CA GLN A 137 -8.95 -15.21 6.03
C GLN A 137 -7.68 -14.97 5.22
N CYS A 138 -7.23 -13.72 5.05
CA CYS A 138 -6.05 -13.40 4.23
C CYS A 138 -4.73 -13.25 5.03
N GLY A 139 -4.80 -13.07 6.34
CA GLY A 139 -3.62 -12.85 7.19
C GLY A 139 -3.21 -11.38 7.36
N SER A 140 -3.76 -10.45 6.56
CA SER A 140 -3.50 -9.01 6.72
C SER A 140 -3.91 -8.51 8.10
N PHE A 141 -3.23 -7.49 8.60
CA PHE A 141 -3.54 -6.84 9.87
C PHE A 141 -3.51 -5.32 9.73
N GLY A 142 -3.97 -4.64 10.78
CA GLY A 142 -3.84 -3.20 10.92
C GLY A 142 -4.05 -2.78 12.38
N THR A 143 -3.81 -1.51 12.68
CA THR A 143 -4.00 -0.95 14.02
C THR A 143 -5.10 0.11 13.99
N ALA A 144 -5.84 0.22 15.09
CA ALA A 144 -6.87 1.23 15.26
C ALA A 144 -7.03 1.57 16.75
N SER A 145 -7.38 2.82 17.04
CA SER A 145 -7.70 3.24 18.41
C SER A 145 -9.04 2.69 18.91
N SER A 146 -9.96 2.39 17.99
CA SER A 146 -11.26 1.80 18.30
C SER A 146 -11.57 0.64 17.36
N ARG A 147 -12.33 -0.33 17.86
CA ARG A 147 -12.77 -1.53 17.12
C ARG A 147 -13.97 -1.24 16.22
N THR A 148 -13.97 -0.08 15.55
CA THR A 148 -15.06 0.35 14.66
C THR A 148 -15.06 -0.44 13.35
N LEU A 149 -13.88 -0.88 12.89
CA LEU A 149 -13.73 -1.63 11.65
C LEU A 149 -14.37 -3.03 11.79
N GLN A 150 -15.37 -3.31 10.95
CA GLN A 150 -16.12 -4.59 10.95
C GLN A 150 -15.65 -5.56 9.87
N THR A 151 -14.84 -5.11 8.91
CA THR A 151 -14.39 -5.91 7.77
C THR A 151 -12.91 -5.68 7.48
N CYS A 152 -12.22 -6.69 6.97
CA CYS A 152 -10.82 -6.61 6.59
C CYS A 152 -10.66 -5.67 5.38
N SER A 153 -9.77 -4.68 5.48
CA SER A 153 -9.48 -3.76 4.38
C SER A 153 -8.97 -4.49 3.12
N ASN A 154 -8.15 -5.53 3.30
CA ASN A 154 -7.53 -6.25 2.17
C ASN A 154 -8.48 -7.22 1.45
N CYS A 155 -9.31 -8.00 2.18
CA CYS A 155 -10.11 -9.07 1.57
C CYS A 155 -11.61 -9.03 1.89
N GLY A 156 -12.09 -8.04 2.63
CA GLY A 156 -13.52 -7.86 2.97
C GLY A 156 -14.08 -8.81 4.02
N ALA A 157 -13.30 -9.79 4.49
CA ALA A 157 -13.76 -10.76 5.49
C ALA A 157 -14.21 -10.09 6.78
N PRO A 158 -15.28 -10.57 7.45
CA PRO A 158 -15.75 -9.99 8.70
C PRO A 158 -14.69 -10.10 9.81
N LEU A 159 -14.52 -9.02 10.57
CA LEU A 159 -13.68 -8.96 11.77
C LEU A 159 -14.56 -9.09 13.01
N ASN A 160 -14.38 -10.17 13.76
CA ASN A 160 -15.03 -10.42 15.04
C ASN A 160 -14.12 -10.02 16.21
N LYS A 161 -14.61 -10.15 17.45
CA LYS A 161 -13.84 -9.78 18.66
C LYS A 161 -12.49 -10.51 18.77
N ASP A 162 -12.41 -11.75 18.28
CA ASP A 162 -11.21 -12.57 18.38
C ASP A 162 -10.15 -12.23 17.31
N ASN A 163 -10.48 -11.35 16.38
CA ASN A 163 -9.49 -10.75 15.48
C ASN A 163 -8.68 -9.65 16.17
N TRP A 164 -9.16 -9.11 17.29
CA TRP A 164 -8.61 -7.92 17.93
C TRP A 164 -7.82 -8.23 19.20
N HIS A 165 -6.65 -7.62 19.32
CA HIS A 165 -5.82 -7.65 20.53
C HIS A 165 -5.41 -6.23 20.93
N GLU A 166 -5.46 -5.93 22.22
CA GLU A 166 -4.96 -4.67 22.74
C GLU A 166 -3.44 -4.74 22.96
N TYR A 167 -2.77 -3.64 22.65
CA TYR A 167 -1.35 -3.48 22.88
C TYR A 167 -1.02 -2.09 23.42
N LEU A 168 0.13 -1.99 24.07
CA LEU A 168 0.69 -0.75 24.59
C LEU A 168 2.07 -0.54 23.94
N GLU A 169 2.30 0.68 23.46
CA GLU A 169 3.60 1.12 22.96
C GLU A 169 4.37 1.78 24.11
N PRO A 170 5.42 1.14 24.66
CA PRO A 170 6.07 1.65 25.86
C PRO A 170 6.97 2.85 25.54
N ALA A 171 6.86 3.91 26.36
CA ALA A 171 7.73 5.09 26.26
C ALA A 171 9.19 4.80 26.68
N GLY A 172 9.38 3.71 27.42
CA GLY A 172 10.65 3.24 27.95
C GLY A 172 10.41 2.11 28.94
N PHE A 173 11.50 1.55 29.43
CA PHE A 173 11.52 0.42 30.34
C PHE A 173 12.26 0.82 31.62
N ALA A 174 11.99 0.15 32.72
CA ALA A 174 12.61 0.48 34.00
C ALA A 174 12.81 -0.74 34.89
N VAL A 175 13.85 -0.64 35.72
CA VAL A 175 14.08 -1.56 36.84
C VAL A 175 13.14 -1.22 38.00
N ASP A 176 12.98 -2.18 38.91
CA ASP A 176 12.39 -1.88 40.22
C ASP A 176 13.38 -1.03 41.01
N PHE A 177 12.96 0.16 41.44
CA PHE A 177 13.81 1.09 42.19
C PHE A 177 14.38 0.48 43.48
N PHE A 178 13.69 -0.50 44.07
CA PHE A 178 14.10 -1.14 45.31
C PHE A 178 14.84 -2.47 45.11
N SER A 179 15.07 -2.90 43.86
CA SER A 179 15.94 -4.04 43.56
C SER A 179 17.35 -3.58 43.25
N GLU A 180 18.32 -4.20 43.92
CA GLU A 180 19.73 -3.98 43.64
C GLU A 180 20.18 -4.87 42.46
N PRO A 181 21.04 -4.36 41.55
CA PRO A 181 21.57 -5.15 40.46
C PRO A 181 22.51 -6.24 40.95
N SER A 182 22.59 -7.34 40.19
CA SER A 182 23.50 -8.45 40.47
C SER A 182 24.78 -8.36 39.63
N ASN A 183 25.89 -8.88 40.14
CA ASN A 183 27.13 -9.08 39.36
C ASN A 183 27.32 -10.54 38.92
N ASN A 184 26.37 -11.43 39.22
CA ASN A 184 26.48 -12.84 38.96
C ASN A 184 26.02 -13.19 37.53
N SER A 185 26.98 -13.42 36.64
CA SER A 185 26.74 -13.80 35.24
C SER A 185 25.95 -15.11 35.06
N SER A 186 25.87 -15.96 36.08
CA SER A 186 25.12 -17.23 36.06
C SER A 186 23.59 -17.04 36.05
N LEU A 187 23.09 -15.87 36.50
CA LEU A 187 21.66 -15.57 36.56
C LEU A 187 21.08 -15.12 35.20
N GLY A 188 21.92 -14.93 34.18
CA GLY A 188 21.58 -14.11 33.02
C GLY A 188 20.82 -14.77 31.87
N ILE A 189 20.51 -16.07 31.87
CA ILE A 189 20.03 -16.74 30.63
C ILE A 189 19.03 -17.88 30.90
N THR A 190 17.98 -17.63 31.68
CA THR A 190 16.85 -18.57 31.76
C THR A 190 15.56 -17.82 31.48
N GLU A 191 14.97 -18.15 30.33
CA GLU A 191 13.63 -17.74 29.88
C GLU A 191 13.48 -16.24 29.55
N LEU A 192 13.78 -15.88 28.29
CA LEU A 192 13.63 -14.51 27.78
C LEU A 192 12.38 -14.41 26.90
N SER A 193 11.56 -13.39 27.13
CA SER A 193 10.57 -12.97 26.15
C SER A 193 11.28 -12.25 25.00
N HIS A 194 10.97 -12.59 23.76
CA HIS A 194 11.50 -11.90 22.58
C HIS A 194 10.36 -11.37 21.72
N ALA A 195 10.59 -10.25 21.04
CA ALA A 195 9.62 -9.68 20.13
C ALA A 195 9.67 -10.40 18.78
N THR A 196 8.51 -10.60 18.17
CA THR A 196 8.37 -11.10 16.80
C THR A 196 7.75 -10.03 15.91
N ALA A 197 8.14 -9.99 14.64
CA ALA A 197 7.59 -9.08 13.64
C ALA A 197 6.46 -9.76 12.83
N ASP A 198 5.29 -9.13 12.80
CA ASP A 198 4.27 -9.39 11.79
C ASP A 198 4.37 -8.29 10.70
N VAL A 199 4.27 -8.65 9.41
CA VAL A 199 4.50 -7.74 8.27
C VAL A 199 3.35 -7.77 7.25
N CYS A 200 2.90 -6.60 6.78
CA CYS A 200 1.97 -6.47 5.66
C CYS A 200 2.59 -5.64 4.54
N ALA A 201 2.68 -6.22 3.35
CA ALA A 201 2.93 -5.50 2.11
C ALA A 201 1.62 -5.26 1.35
N TYR A 202 1.60 -4.22 0.52
CA TYR A 202 0.47 -3.88 -0.34
C TYR A 202 0.98 -3.61 -1.77
N GLY A 203 0.09 -3.78 -2.76
CA GLY A 203 0.40 -3.57 -4.16
C GLY A 203 0.30 -4.85 -5.01
N PRO A 204 0.39 -4.69 -6.34
CA PRO A 204 0.27 -5.79 -7.31
C PRO A 204 1.41 -6.80 -7.18
N TRP A 205 1.07 -8.06 -7.44
CA TRP A 205 2.02 -9.16 -7.56
C TRP A 205 2.73 -9.14 -8.91
N ILE A 206 4.01 -9.47 -8.89
CA ILE A 206 4.84 -9.74 -10.06
C ILE A 206 5.13 -11.25 -10.06
N SER A 207 4.70 -11.93 -11.11
CA SER A 207 4.91 -13.37 -11.30
C SER A 207 6.30 -13.65 -11.87
N LEU A 208 6.86 -14.80 -11.50
CA LEU A 208 8.11 -15.33 -12.03
C LEU A 208 7.88 -16.74 -12.60
N GLY A 209 8.41 -16.98 -13.80
CA GLY A 209 8.27 -18.23 -14.54
C GLY A 209 6.90 -18.40 -15.23
N ILE A 210 6.86 -19.27 -16.25
CA ILE A 210 5.64 -19.69 -16.95
C ILE A 210 5.64 -21.22 -17.03
N PRO A 211 4.75 -21.92 -16.30
CA PRO A 211 3.74 -21.39 -15.37
C PRO A 211 4.37 -20.74 -14.10
N GLU A 212 3.58 -19.96 -13.35
CA GLU A 212 4.05 -19.13 -12.21
C GLU A 212 4.69 -20.00 -11.12
N VAL A 213 6.01 -19.97 -10.96
CA VAL A 213 6.71 -20.74 -9.90
C VAL A 213 7.01 -19.92 -8.66
N ALA A 214 7.00 -18.61 -8.78
CA ALA A 214 7.05 -17.70 -7.65
C ALA A 214 6.30 -16.42 -7.99
N ARG A 215 5.88 -15.69 -6.97
CA ARG A 215 5.37 -14.32 -7.11
C ARG A 215 5.87 -13.47 -5.97
N PHE A 216 6.15 -12.20 -6.25
CA PHE A 216 6.61 -11.27 -5.25
C PHE A 216 5.98 -9.90 -5.43
N ARG A 217 6.10 -9.06 -4.41
CA ARG A 217 5.75 -7.64 -4.49
C ARG A 217 6.68 -6.83 -3.60
N CYS A 218 7.02 -5.65 -4.05
CA CYS A 218 7.75 -4.66 -3.29
C CYS A 218 6.83 -3.48 -2.99
N THR A 219 6.97 -2.92 -1.80
CA THR A 219 6.28 -1.68 -1.41
C THR A 219 7.21 -0.80 -0.59
N THR A 220 7.10 0.51 -0.75
CA THR A 220 7.84 1.50 0.03
C THR A 220 7.09 1.93 1.30
N SER A 221 5.89 1.39 1.54
CA SER A 221 5.04 1.71 2.70
C SER A 221 4.36 0.45 3.22
N GLY A 222 5.15 -0.58 3.49
CA GLY A 222 4.71 -1.78 4.19
C GLY A 222 4.62 -1.55 5.69
N THR A 223 3.70 -2.23 6.37
CA THR A 223 3.50 -2.11 7.82
C THR A 223 4.21 -3.25 8.53
N VAL A 224 5.08 -2.92 9.49
CA VAL A 224 5.76 -3.88 10.37
C VAL A 224 5.29 -3.67 11.80
N PHE A 225 4.89 -4.75 12.45
CA PHE A 225 4.39 -4.74 13.83
C PHE A 225 5.25 -5.66 14.70
N HIS A 226 6.17 -5.07 15.45
CA HIS A 226 6.96 -5.80 16.43
C HIS A 226 6.16 -5.95 17.71
N SER A 227 6.02 -7.18 18.21
CA SER A 227 5.29 -7.43 19.45
C SER A 227 6.00 -8.42 20.33
N SER A 228 6.11 -8.06 21.61
CA SER A 228 6.50 -8.95 22.70
C SER A 228 5.24 -9.38 23.45
N ARG A 229 5.13 -10.70 23.67
CA ARG A 229 3.91 -11.35 24.20
C ARG A 229 4.14 -11.98 25.58
N GLY A 230 5.15 -11.51 26.31
CA GLY A 230 5.49 -12.09 27.61
C GLY A 230 6.20 -13.43 27.47
N LEU A 231 6.57 -14.00 28.61
CA LEU A 231 7.37 -15.22 28.68
C LEU A 231 6.67 -16.44 28.08
N TYR A 232 5.36 -16.55 28.33
CA TYR A 232 4.53 -17.69 27.92
C TYR A 232 3.66 -17.39 26.69
N GLY A 233 3.87 -16.24 26.03
CA GLY A 233 3.09 -15.83 24.86
C GLY A 233 1.65 -15.38 25.15
N LYS A 234 1.25 -15.28 26.44
CA LYS A 234 -0.10 -14.90 26.89
C LYS A 234 -0.29 -13.38 27.09
N GLY A 235 0.76 -12.61 26.89
CA GLY A 235 0.79 -11.16 27.09
C GLY A 235 1.23 -10.76 28.51
N TYR A 236 0.99 -9.51 28.82
CA TYR A 236 1.42 -8.84 30.04
C TYR A 236 0.23 -8.29 30.83
N ALA A 237 0.43 -8.20 32.15
CA ALA A 237 -0.37 -7.39 33.05
C ALA A 237 0.38 -6.09 33.35
N VAL A 238 -0.22 -4.94 33.03
CA VAL A 238 0.41 -3.61 33.18
C VAL A 238 -0.34 -2.79 34.21
N CYS A 239 0.37 -2.29 35.22
CA CYS A 239 -0.19 -1.35 36.18
C CYS A 239 -0.06 0.09 35.66
N LEU A 240 -1.16 0.68 35.22
CA LEU A 240 -1.27 2.06 34.74
C LEU A 240 -1.04 3.12 35.84
N ALA A 241 -0.92 2.71 37.12
CA ALA A 241 -0.66 3.62 38.23
C ALA A 241 0.84 3.85 38.50
N CYS A 242 1.70 2.87 38.20
CA CYS A 242 3.12 2.95 38.54
C CYS A 242 4.07 2.41 37.46
N GLY A 243 3.55 1.74 36.43
CA GLY A 243 4.33 1.20 35.32
C GLY A 243 4.83 -0.23 35.55
N ARG A 244 4.51 -0.89 36.68
CA ARG A 244 4.88 -2.29 36.92
C ARG A 244 4.28 -3.20 35.85
N VAL A 245 5.08 -4.14 35.34
CA VAL A 245 4.63 -5.11 34.35
C VAL A 245 5.07 -6.51 34.75
N GLU A 246 4.16 -7.47 34.66
CA GLU A 246 4.46 -8.90 34.87
C GLU A 246 3.89 -9.71 33.70
N SER A 247 4.59 -10.76 33.27
CA SER A 247 4.08 -11.69 32.25
C SER A 247 2.92 -12.50 32.81
N ILE A 248 1.85 -12.67 32.03
CA ILE A 248 0.74 -13.55 32.41
C ILE A 248 1.26 -14.99 32.47
N SER A 249 0.84 -15.73 33.50
CA SER A 249 1.29 -17.11 33.71
C SER A 249 0.85 -18.05 32.59
N ASP A 250 1.51 -19.20 32.46
CA ASP A 250 1.14 -20.23 31.48
C ASP A 250 -0.30 -20.76 31.66
N ALA A 251 -0.82 -20.71 32.89
CA ALA A 251 -2.20 -21.06 33.23
C ALA A 251 -3.25 -19.98 32.87
N ASP A 252 -2.85 -18.93 32.13
CA ASP A 252 -3.67 -17.74 31.82
C ASP A 252 -4.16 -16.96 33.06
N GLU A 253 -3.49 -17.15 34.21
CA GLU A 253 -3.82 -16.46 35.46
C GLU A 253 -2.95 -15.22 35.67
N LEU A 254 -3.55 -14.20 36.28
CA LEU A 254 -2.89 -12.94 36.63
C LEU A 254 -1.93 -13.17 37.82
N PRO A 255 -0.61 -12.95 37.68
CA PRO A 255 0.33 -13.27 38.75
C PRO A 255 0.06 -12.53 40.06
N SER A 256 0.22 -13.19 41.20
CA SER A 256 0.08 -12.55 42.52
C SER A 256 1.04 -11.37 42.68
N ALA A 257 2.22 -11.44 42.03
CA ALA A 257 3.23 -10.39 41.98
C ALA A 257 2.71 -9.04 41.44
N ILE A 258 1.77 -9.03 40.48
CA ILE A 258 1.14 -7.77 39.99
C ILE A 258 -0.07 -7.38 40.84
N GLN A 259 -0.74 -8.32 41.50
CA GLN A 259 -1.91 -8.02 42.34
C GLN A 259 -1.52 -7.35 43.66
N LEU A 260 -0.35 -7.69 44.21
CA LEU A 260 0.17 -7.21 45.49
C LEU A 260 1.58 -6.60 45.31
N HIS A 261 1.71 -5.56 44.48
CA HIS A 261 2.99 -4.93 44.17
C HIS A 261 3.23 -3.62 44.92
N LYS A 262 4.51 -3.34 45.14
CA LYS A 262 5.00 -2.00 45.48
C LYS A 262 5.10 -1.13 44.22
N LYS A 263 5.04 0.19 44.37
CA LYS A 263 5.26 1.13 43.27
C LYS A 263 6.62 0.84 42.63
N LEU A 264 6.63 0.68 41.30
CA LEU A 264 7.87 0.44 40.54
C LEU A 264 8.93 1.52 40.80
N ARG A 265 8.47 2.76 40.97
CA ARG A 265 9.26 3.95 41.30
C ARG A 265 8.75 4.54 42.62
N GLY A 266 9.64 5.01 43.48
CA GLY A 266 9.30 5.54 44.81
C GLY A 266 8.28 6.69 44.81
N GLY A 267 7.78 7.05 46.00
CA GLY A 267 6.85 8.15 46.21
C GLY A 267 7.52 9.41 46.78
N LYS A 268 6.79 10.54 46.84
CA LYS A 268 7.28 11.82 47.41
C LYS A 268 7.65 11.78 48.91
N SER A 269 7.40 10.67 49.61
CA SER A 269 7.77 10.46 51.01
C SER A 269 8.29 9.03 51.16
N GLU A 270 9.59 8.91 51.42
CA GLU A 270 10.34 7.65 51.50
C GLU A 270 10.18 6.96 52.87
N ASP A 271 9.67 7.66 53.89
CA ASP A 271 9.59 7.16 55.27
C ASP A 271 8.25 6.48 55.64
N ASP A 272 7.26 6.48 54.74
CA ASP A 272 5.95 5.83 54.97
C ASP A 272 5.84 4.49 54.22
N PRO A 273 5.78 3.34 54.92
CA PRO A 273 5.55 2.03 54.32
C PRO A 273 4.25 1.95 53.50
N ALA A 274 3.21 2.68 53.87
CA ALA A 274 1.94 2.74 53.13
C ALA A 274 2.08 3.49 51.80
N ASN A 275 3.12 4.32 51.65
CA ASN A 275 3.43 5.04 50.42
C ASN A 275 4.20 4.18 49.39
N HIS A 276 4.69 3.01 49.81
CA HIS A 276 5.38 2.05 48.94
C HIS A 276 4.42 1.12 48.21
N ASN A 277 3.28 0.77 48.80
CA ASN A 277 2.28 -0.06 48.14
C ASN A 277 1.61 0.71 47.00
N CYS A 278 1.44 0.05 45.84
CA CYS A 278 0.81 0.68 44.70
C CYS A 278 -0.68 0.93 44.99
N PRO A 279 -1.23 2.11 44.67
CA PRO A 279 -2.66 2.37 44.85
C PRO A 279 -3.54 1.40 44.05
N ALA A 280 -3.03 0.83 42.95
CA ALA A 280 -3.73 -0.16 42.13
C ALA A 280 -4.02 -1.49 42.85
N CYS A 281 -3.34 -1.77 43.98
CA CYS A 281 -3.56 -2.96 44.80
C CYS A 281 -4.79 -2.83 45.72
N ARG A 282 -5.42 -1.64 45.80
CA ARG A 282 -6.66 -1.43 46.57
C ARG A 282 -7.85 -1.88 45.72
N ASP A 283 -8.85 -2.52 46.33
CA ASP A 283 -10.04 -3.03 45.61
C ASP A 283 -10.74 -1.98 44.75
N SER A 284 -10.80 -0.73 45.20
CA SER A 284 -11.40 0.38 44.46
C SER A 284 -10.60 0.86 43.23
N MET A 285 -9.35 0.41 43.06
CA MET A 285 -8.45 0.83 41.99
C MET A 285 -7.82 -0.33 41.20
N LYS A 286 -8.33 -1.56 41.37
CA LYS A 286 -7.88 -2.75 40.62
C LYS A 286 -7.99 -2.58 39.10
N TRP A 287 -8.93 -1.76 38.62
CA TRP A 287 -9.08 -1.40 37.20
C TRP A 287 -7.81 -0.78 36.59
N LYS A 288 -6.90 -0.22 37.41
CA LYS A 288 -5.61 0.30 36.94
C LYS A 288 -4.64 -0.79 36.51
N ILE A 289 -4.91 -2.06 36.80
CA ILE A 289 -4.15 -3.20 36.27
C ILE A 289 -4.90 -3.68 35.03
N LYS A 290 -4.31 -3.44 33.86
CA LYS A 290 -4.89 -3.85 32.58
C LYS A 290 -4.18 -5.08 32.04
N ALA A 291 -4.96 -6.09 31.65
CA ALA A 291 -4.51 -7.37 31.12
C ALA A 291 -5.62 -8.03 30.29
N PRO A 292 -5.29 -8.86 29.28
CA PRO A 292 -3.96 -9.07 28.71
C PRO A 292 -3.58 -7.95 27.73
N LEU A 293 -2.34 -7.47 27.80
CA LEU A 293 -1.76 -6.52 26.84
C LEU A 293 -0.52 -7.10 26.15
N TRP A 294 -0.34 -6.79 24.88
CA TRP A 294 0.97 -6.93 24.23
C TRP A 294 1.79 -5.65 24.41
N LEU A 295 3.10 -5.78 24.52
CA LEU A 295 3.99 -4.64 24.32
C LEU A 295 4.41 -4.63 22.86
N ALA A 296 4.13 -3.56 22.13
CA ALA A 296 4.34 -3.55 20.69
C ALA A 296 4.61 -2.16 20.12
N CYS A 297 5.23 -2.13 18.95
CA CYS A 297 5.38 -0.93 18.15
C CYS A 297 5.06 -1.22 16.68
N GLU A 298 4.55 -0.20 16.01
CA GLU A 298 4.25 -0.22 14.59
C GLU A 298 5.20 0.73 13.89
N SER A 299 5.79 0.28 12.79
CA SER A 299 6.57 1.09 11.88
C SER A 299 6.11 0.86 10.45
N LYS A 300 6.35 1.86 9.61
CA LYS A 300 6.21 1.72 8.17
C LYS A 300 7.59 1.74 7.51
N THR A 301 7.77 0.88 6.53
CA THR A 301 9.07 0.68 5.90
C THR A 301 8.96 -0.01 4.55
N ASP A 302 10.07 -0.10 3.84
CA ASP A 302 10.19 -0.84 2.59
C ASP A 302 10.12 -2.34 2.86
N VAL A 303 9.29 -3.05 2.09
CA VAL A 303 9.03 -4.49 2.27
C VAL A 303 9.04 -5.20 0.93
N LEU A 304 9.76 -6.31 0.87
CA LEU A 304 9.60 -7.39 -0.09
C LEU A 304 8.72 -8.49 0.53
N GLU A 305 7.69 -8.91 -0.19
CA GLU A 305 6.96 -10.15 0.08
C GLU A 305 7.13 -11.13 -1.07
N LEU A 306 7.52 -12.37 -0.77
CA LEU A 306 7.73 -13.46 -1.72
C LEU A 306 6.89 -14.68 -1.35
N GLN A 307 6.26 -15.30 -2.35
CA GLN A 307 5.59 -16.59 -2.25
C GLN A 307 6.15 -17.54 -3.29
N ILE A 308 6.48 -18.76 -2.87
CA ILE A 308 7.11 -19.79 -3.70
C ILE A 308 6.13 -20.95 -3.93
N ARG A 309 6.04 -21.40 -5.18
CA ARG A 309 5.42 -22.67 -5.57
C ARG A 309 6.51 -23.70 -5.81
N LYS A 310 6.43 -24.83 -5.13
CA LYS A 310 7.41 -25.92 -5.22
C LYS A 310 7.32 -26.65 -6.57
N GLU A 311 8.30 -27.50 -6.84
CA GLU A 311 8.34 -28.34 -8.05
C GLU A 311 7.09 -29.21 -8.21
N ASP A 312 6.55 -29.73 -7.09
CA ASP A 312 5.31 -30.52 -7.02
C ASP A 312 4.03 -29.71 -7.31
N GLN A 313 4.16 -28.45 -7.72
CA GLN A 313 3.09 -27.48 -8.00
C GLN A 313 2.28 -27.03 -6.77
N SER A 314 2.61 -27.50 -5.57
CA SER A 314 2.01 -26.99 -4.33
C SER A 314 2.71 -25.72 -3.85
N TRP A 315 1.96 -24.83 -3.22
CA TRP A 315 2.54 -23.64 -2.59
C TRP A 315 3.31 -24.02 -1.33
N LEU A 316 4.47 -23.41 -1.13
CA LEU A 316 5.24 -23.54 0.09
C LEU A 316 4.35 -23.17 1.28
N ASN A 317 4.19 -24.07 2.24
CA ASN A 317 3.33 -23.89 3.41
C ASN A 317 3.97 -24.52 4.66
N ASP A 318 5.29 -24.43 4.76
CA ASP A 318 6.07 -24.96 5.87
C ASP A 318 7.08 -23.90 6.33
N LYS A 319 6.94 -23.45 7.59
CA LYS A 319 7.82 -22.44 8.19
C LYS A 319 9.26 -22.95 8.30
N THR A 320 9.46 -24.25 8.54
CA THR A 320 10.80 -24.86 8.70
C THR A 320 11.59 -24.85 7.39
N GLN A 321 10.90 -24.87 6.25
CA GLN A 321 11.49 -24.71 4.93
C GLN A 321 11.61 -23.23 4.54
N ALA A 322 10.59 -22.42 4.83
CA ALA A 322 10.52 -21.02 4.41
C ALA A 322 11.48 -20.08 5.18
N PHE A 323 11.69 -20.30 6.48
CA PHE A 323 12.51 -19.39 7.30
C PHE A 323 14.01 -19.40 6.94
N PRO A 324 14.64 -20.57 6.69
CA PRO A 324 16.00 -20.62 6.14
C PRO A 324 16.13 -19.90 4.79
N ILE A 325 15.12 -19.98 3.93
CA ILE A 325 15.08 -19.27 2.65
C ILE A 325 15.00 -17.75 2.89
N ALA A 326 14.18 -17.31 3.86
CA ALA A 326 14.08 -15.90 4.23
C ALA A 326 15.43 -15.32 4.70
N ALA A 327 16.15 -16.05 5.57
CA ALA A 327 17.47 -15.65 6.04
C ALA A 327 18.49 -15.60 4.89
N ALA A 328 18.51 -16.62 4.02
CA ALA A 328 19.42 -16.66 2.87
C ALA A 328 19.14 -15.54 1.85
N LEU A 329 17.86 -15.20 1.60
CA LEU A 329 17.48 -14.10 0.71
C LEU A 329 17.85 -12.74 1.30
N ARG A 330 17.67 -12.55 2.61
CA ARG A 330 18.08 -11.32 3.30
C ARG A 330 19.58 -11.08 3.14
N ASP A 331 20.38 -12.10 3.40
CA ASP A 331 21.83 -12.01 3.33
C ASP A 331 22.32 -11.87 1.87
N ALA A 332 21.61 -12.49 0.91
CA ALA A 332 21.85 -12.32 -0.51
C ALA A 332 21.58 -10.90 -0.99
N LEU A 333 20.44 -10.33 -0.60
CA LEU A 333 20.09 -8.95 -0.91
C LEU A 333 21.11 -7.98 -0.30
N ALA A 334 21.43 -8.14 0.99
CA ALA A 334 22.41 -7.29 1.67
C ALA A 334 23.78 -7.28 0.97
N ALA A 335 24.29 -8.45 0.59
CA ALA A 335 25.57 -8.54 -0.09
C ALA A 335 25.56 -7.91 -1.49
N ARG A 336 24.45 -8.01 -2.24
CA ARG A 336 24.32 -7.35 -3.54
C ARG A 336 24.29 -5.84 -3.43
N LEU A 337 23.60 -5.32 -2.42
CA LEU A 337 23.52 -3.89 -2.16
C LEU A 337 24.79 -3.34 -1.49
N GLY A 338 25.70 -4.21 -1.02
CA GLY A 338 26.93 -3.80 -0.34
C GLY A 338 26.69 -3.29 1.09
N ILE A 339 25.63 -3.75 1.75
CA ILE A 339 25.25 -3.36 3.11
C ILE A 339 25.43 -4.52 4.09
N GLN A 340 25.35 -4.23 5.39
CA GLN A 340 25.34 -5.26 6.42
C GLN A 340 23.97 -5.95 6.45
N ALA A 341 23.95 -7.26 6.74
CA ALA A 341 22.71 -8.03 6.80
C ALA A 341 21.75 -7.50 7.88
N GLU A 342 22.30 -6.93 8.96
CA GLU A 342 21.57 -6.38 10.10
C GLU A 342 20.82 -5.07 9.80
N GLU A 343 21.02 -4.47 8.61
CA GLU A 343 20.19 -3.37 8.10
C GLU A 343 18.81 -3.86 7.60
N LEU A 344 18.68 -5.16 7.37
CA LEU A 344 17.47 -5.84 6.95
C LEU A 344 17.00 -6.82 8.02
N GLU A 345 15.70 -7.03 8.11
CA GLU A 345 15.09 -8.07 8.92
C GLU A 345 14.26 -9.00 8.02
N CYS A 346 14.00 -10.22 8.49
CA CYS A 346 13.19 -11.18 7.77
C CYS A 346 12.18 -11.90 8.67
N SER A 347 11.01 -12.21 8.12
CA SER A 347 9.99 -13.00 8.80
C SER A 347 9.26 -13.92 7.83
N VAL A 348 8.57 -14.92 8.40
CA VAL A 348 7.71 -15.83 7.65
C VAL A 348 6.36 -15.91 8.31
N GLU A 349 5.31 -15.71 7.53
CA GLU A 349 3.95 -15.82 8.02
C GLU A 349 3.05 -16.66 7.12
N PRO A 350 2.08 -17.39 7.69
CA PRO A 350 1.02 -17.99 6.91
C PRO A 350 0.14 -16.90 6.28
N ARG A 351 -0.15 -17.08 5.00
CA ARG A 351 -1.07 -16.29 4.19
C ARG A 351 -2.02 -17.21 3.44
N ARG A 352 -3.17 -16.67 3.07
CA ARG A 352 -4.11 -17.36 2.19
C ARG A 352 -4.20 -16.59 0.88
N ARG A 353 -3.97 -17.31 -0.22
CA ARG A 353 -4.10 -16.77 -1.58
C ARG A 353 -5.55 -16.44 -1.91
N GLU A 354 -5.74 -15.76 -3.03
CA GLU A 354 -7.05 -15.34 -3.53
C GLU A 354 -7.98 -16.52 -3.83
N ASP A 355 -7.41 -17.67 -4.20
CA ASP A 355 -8.11 -18.93 -4.44
C ASP A 355 -8.42 -19.74 -3.15
N GLY A 356 -8.02 -19.23 -1.99
CA GLY A 356 -8.21 -19.88 -0.70
C GLY A 356 -7.07 -20.82 -0.28
N THR A 357 -6.04 -21.02 -1.10
CA THR A 357 -4.89 -21.88 -0.80
C THR A 357 -4.02 -21.28 0.31
N LEU A 358 -3.63 -22.10 1.29
CA LEU A 358 -2.69 -21.70 2.35
C LEU A 358 -1.26 -21.78 1.83
N CYS A 359 -0.47 -20.77 2.18
CA CYS A 359 0.95 -20.69 1.82
C CYS A 359 1.72 -19.89 2.88
N SER A 360 3.05 -19.98 2.84
CA SER A 360 3.98 -19.16 3.60
C SER A 360 4.42 -17.99 2.74
N SER A 361 4.19 -16.77 3.22
CA SER A 361 4.85 -15.58 2.69
C SER A 361 6.15 -15.36 3.43
N ILE A 362 7.21 -15.13 2.65
CA ILE A 362 8.53 -14.73 3.11
C ILE A 362 8.59 -13.20 3.00
N PHE A 363 8.97 -12.53 4.09
CA PHE A 363 9.12 -11.09 4.14
C PHE A 363 10.58 -10.71 4.40
N ILE A 364 11.05 -9.71 3.66
CA ILE A 364 12.31 -9.00 3.93
C ILE A 364 11.96 -7.53 4.01
N PHE A 365 12.43 -6.84 5.04
CA PHE A 365 12.07 -5.45 5.28
C PHE A 365 13.20 -4.68 5.91
N ASP A 366 13.20 -3.37 5.69
CA ASP A 366 14.26 -2.51 6.23
C ASP A 366 14.08 -2.33 7.74
N LYS A 367 15.19 -2.33 8.46
CA LYS A 367 15.19 -2.00 9.87
C LYS A 367 15.01 -0.51 10.14
N ASN A 368 15.56 0.34 9.26
CA ASN A 368 15.60 1.80 9.40
C ASN A 368 15.00 2.56 8.20
N ALA A 369 14.15 1.91 7.38
CA ALA A 369 13.48 2.49 6.20
C ALA A 369 14.44 3.26 5.27
N ALA A 370 15.35 2.52 4.65
CA ALA A 370 16.42 3.05 3.79
C ALA A 370 16.17 2.81 2.28
N GLY A 371 15.12 2.08 1.91
CA GLY A 371 14.80 1.72 0.53
C GLY A 371 15.43 0.40 0.05
N TYR A 372 16.02 -0.42 0.92
CA TYR A 372 16.77 -1.60 0.50
C TYR A 372 15.85 -2.74 0.05
N ALA A 373 14.85 -3.09 0.84
CA ALA A 373 13.94 -4.18 0.54
C ALA A 373 13.08 -3.94 -0.72
N SER A 374 12.68 -2.69 -0.98
CA SER A 374 11.89 -2.36 -2.17
C SER A 374 12.72 -2.46 -3.46
N SER A 375 14.03 -2.20 -3.39
CA SER A 375 14.97 -2.39 -4.51
C SER A 375 15.20 -3.87 -4.90
N ALA A 376 14.83 -4.82 -4.03
CA ALA A 376 15.02 -6.25 -4.28
C ALA A 376 14.38 -6.74 -5.58
N GLY A 377 13.33 -6.06 -6.05
CA GLY A 377 12.68 -6.35 -7.32
C GLY A 377 13.66 -6.37 -8.50
N GLU A 378 14.59 -5.42 -8.56
CA GLU A 378 15.57 -5.31 -9.66
C GLU A 378 16.51 -6.53 -9.76
N HIS A 379 16.73 -7.20 -8.63
CA HIS A 379 17.67 -8.32 -8.49
C HIS A 379 16.99 -9.64 -8.15
N MET A 380 15.65 -9.73 -8.25
CA MET A 380 14.86 -10.84 -7.69
C MET A 380 15.35 -12.23 -8.13
N MET A 381 15.62 -12.38 -9.43
CA MET A 381 16.09 -13.64 -10.00
C MET A 381 17.47 -14.03 -9.49
N ASP A 382 18.34 -13.04 -9.32
CA ASP A 382 19.70 -13.26 -8.89
C ASP A 382 19.79 -13.52 -7.38
N ILE A 383 19.00 -12.80 -6.55
CA ILE A 383 18.97 -13.04 -5.10
C ILE A 383 18.46 -14.44 -4.78
N LEU A 384 17.55 -15.02 -5.59
CA LEU A 384 17.11 -16.41 -5.43
C LEU A 384 18.24 -17.40 -5.70
N ARG A 385 19.07 -17.15 -6.73
CA ARG A 385 20.26 -17.97 -7.02
C ARG A 385 21.32 -17.83 -5.93
N ASP A 386 21.59 -16.60 -5.50
CA ASP A 386 22.58 -16.32 -4.45
C ASP A 386 22.15 -16.85 -3.08
N ALA A 387 20.85 -16.84 -2.77
CA ALA A 387 20.30 -17.44 -1.57
C ALA A 387 20.52 -18.96 -1.58
N ARG A 388 20.31 -19.61 -2.72
CA ARG A 388 20.62 -21.04 -2.86
C ARG A 388 22.12 -21.31 -2.66
N GLU A 389 23.00 -20.54 -3.29
CA GLU A 389 24.45 -20.73 -3.13
C GLU A 389 24.89 -20.59 -1.66
N ARG A 390 24.29 -19.67 -0.90
CA ARG A 390 24.50 -19.58 0.56
C ARG A 390 24.06 -20.83 1.31
N LEU A 391 22.86 -21.34 1.01
CA LEU A 391 22.32 -22.53 1.67
C LEU A 391 23.17 -23.79 1.41
N LEU A 392 23.85 -23.87 0.26
CA LEU A 392 24.76 -24.98 -0.06
C LEU A 392 25.97 -25.06 0.88
N CYS A 393 26.42 -23.93 1.44
CA CYS A 393 27.53 -23.85 2.40
C CYS A 393 28.74 -24.74 2.00
N LYS A 394 29.14 -24.70 0.72
CA LYS A 394 30.07 -25.67 0.11
C LYS A 394 31.41 -25.80 0.82
N GLU A 395 31.88 -24.71 1.43
CA GLU A 395 33.19 -24.65 2.09
C GLU A 395 33.20 -25.31 3.48
N TYR A 396 32.12 -25.18 4.24
CA TYR A 396 32.08 -25.60 5.66
C TYR A 396 31.19 -26.81 5.92
N ASP A 397 30.23 -27.08 5.02
CA ASP A 397 29.30 -28.21 5.09
C ASP A 397 28.66 -28.39 6.49
N CYS A 398 28.18 -27.29 7.08
CA CYS A 398 27.65 -27.31 8.44
C CYS A 398 26.38 -28.18 8.57
N GLU A 399 26.16 -28.77 9.74
CA GLU A 399 25.05 -29.70 10.00
C GLU A 399 23.65 -29.05 9.92
N THR A 400 23.53 -27.80 10.40
CA THR A 400 22.24 -27.07 10.41
C THR A 400 22.40 -25.67 9.81
N ALA A 401 23.12 -24.79 10.50
CA ALA A 401 23.44 -23.44 10.07
C ALA A 401 24.74 -22.97 10.72
N CYS A 402 25.45 -22.06 10.06
CA CYS A 402 26.69 -21.46 10.56
C CYS A 402 26.80 -19.98 10.14
N PRO A 403 27.72 -19.20 10.75
CA PRO A 403 27.88 -17.78 10.42
C PRO A 403 28.27 -17.47 8.97
N HIS A 404 28.72 -18.48 8.21
CA HIS A 404 29.05 -18.32 6.80
C HIS A 404 27.83 -18.50 5.87
N CYS A 405 26.79 -19.22 6.29
CA CYS A 405 25.61 -19.47 5.45
C CYS A 405 24.41 -18.59 5.81
N ILE A 406 23.77 -18.81 6.96
CA ILE A 406 22.48 -18.17 7.32
C ILE A 406 22.35 -17.81 8.82
N LEU A 407 23.38 -18.05 9.64
CA LEU A 407 23.32 -17.75 11.08
C LEU A 407 23.92 -16.37 11.36
N SER A 408 23.10 -15.44 11.87
CA SER A 408 23.55 -14.11 12.31
C SER A 408 23.12 -13.83 13.75
N PHE A 409 23.76 -12.85 14.41
CA PHE A 409 23.53 -12.57 15.84
C PHE A 409 22.11 -12.08 16.16
N ASP A 410 21.51 -11.32 15.25
CA ASP A 410 20.12 -10.87 15.34
C ASP A 410 19.12 -12.02 15.27
N LEU A 411 19.44 -13.09 14.53
CA LEU A 411 18.61 -14.31 14.42
C LEU A 411 18.81 -15.30 15.57
N ARG A 412 19.59 -14.97 16.61
CA ARG A 412 19.94 -15.89 17.72
C ARG A 412 18.72 -16.52 18.42
N TYR A 413 17.61 -15.78 18.54
CA TYR A 413 16.38 -16.28 19.19
C TYR A 413 15.61 -17.27 18.31
N GLN A 414 15.84 -17.27 17.00
CA GLN A 414 15.25 -18.18 16.02
C GLN A 414 16.26 -19.20 15.48
N SER A 415 17.45 -19.28 16.09
CA SER A 415 18.55 -20.17 15.67
C SER A 415 18.14 -21.65 15.58
N LYS A 416 17.21 -22.09 16.43
CA LYS A 416 16.66 -23.46 16.40
C LYS A 416 15.80 -23.74 15.16
N GLU A 417 15.29 -22.71 14.51
CA GLU A 417 14.48 -22.82 13.28
C GLU A 417 15.36 -22.78 12.01
N LEU A 418 16.66 -22.51 12.14
CA LEU A 418 17.59 -22.42 11.00
C LEU A 418 18.19 -23.80 10.67
N ASP A 419 17.69 -24.39 9.60
CA ASP A 419 18.26 -25.57 8.95
C ASP A 419 18.39 -25.30 7.44
N ARG A 420 19.63 -25.17 6.96
CA ARG A 420 19.90 -24.88 5.54
C ARG A 420 19.40 -25.99 4.62
N HIS A 421 19.38 -27.24 5.08
CA HIS A 421 18.98 -28.38 4.27
C HIS A 421 17.48 -28.32 3.96
N LYS A 422 16.67 -27.84 4.92
CA LYS A 422 15.23 -27.60 4.72
C LYS A 422 14.96 -26.52 3.67
N GLY A 423 15.79 -25.48 3.59
CA GLY A 423 15.71 -24.49 2.51
C GLY A 423 16.08 -25.07 1.14
N LEU A 424 17.09 -25.95 1.08
CA LEU A 424 17.53 -26.62 -0.15
C LEU A 424 16.53 -27.64 -0.71
N GLU A 425 15.65 -28.20 0.12
CA GLU A 425 14.52 -29.03 -0.34
C GLU A 425 13.55 -28.24 -1.26
N VAL A 426 13.55 -26.92 -1.17
CA VAL A 426 12.69 -26.03 -1.98
C VAL A 426 13.50 -25.35 -3.08
N LEU A 427 14.62 -24.69 -2.74
CA LEU A 427 15.50 -24.02 -3.70
C LEU A 427 16.49 -25.01 -4.32
N THR A 428 15.98 -25.95 -5.11
CA THR A 428 16.78 -26.92 -5.86
C THR A 428 17.31 -26.29 -7.17
N GLU A 429 18.26 -26.95 -7.85
CA GLU A 429 18.66 -26.55 -9.21
C GLU A 429 17.49 -26.66 -10.20
N SER A 430 16.70 -27.72 -10.08
CA SER A 430 15.54 -27.96 -10.95
C SER A 430 14.50 -26.86 -10.74
N TRP A 431 14.27 -26.41 -9.51
CA TRP A 431 13.38 -25.30 -9.21
C TRP A 431 13.88 -23.99 -9.84
N LEU A 432 15.18 -23.68 -9.70
CA LEU A 432 15.76 -22.50 -10.35
C LEU A 432 15.67 -22.55 -11.87
N SER A 433 15.77 -23.73 -12.48
CA SER A 433 15.61 -23.90 -13.93
C SER A 433 14.18 -23.58 -14.40
N MET A 434 13.17 -23.74 -13.55
CA MET A 434 11.79 -23.36 -13.88
C MET A 434 11.59 -21.84 -14.00
N LEU A 435 12.52 -21.03 -13.49
CA LEU A 435 12.50 -19.58 -13.68
C LEU A 435 12.98 -19.16 -15.08
N GLU A 436 13.62 -20.06 -15.82
CA GLU A 436 14.11 -19.78 -17.16
C GLU A 436 12.97 -19.71 -18.18
N LEU A 437 13.08 -18.77 -19.12
CA LEU A 437 12.05 -18.61 -20.15
C LEU A 437 12.08 -19.76 -21.16
N PRO A 438 10.92 -20.40 -21.43
CA PRO A 438 10.80 -21.39 -22.49
C PRO A 438 11.06 -20.73 -23.86
N ARG A 439 11.45 -21.52 -24.86
CA ARG A 439 11.87 -21.00 -26.17
C ARG A 439 10.79 -20.15 -26.83
N GLU A 440 9.53 -20.52 -26.64
CA GLU A 440 8.36 -19.82 -27.20
C GLU A 440 8.15 -18.43 -26.57
N ALA A 441 8.60 -18.24 -25.32
CA ALA A 441 8.53 -16.95 -24.62
C ALA A 441 9.71 -16.03 -24.95
N ARG A 442 10.73 -16.49 -25.70
CA ARG A 442 11.90 -15.67 -26.10
C ARG A 442 11.58 -14.78 -27.30
N VAL A 443 10.57 -13.92 -27.14
CA VAL A 443 9.96 -13.14 -28.23
C VAL A 443 10.88 -12.07 -28.86
N PHE A 444 11.97 -11.70 -28.17
CA PHE A 444 13.02 -10.81 -28.67
C PHE A 444 14.33 -11.56 -28.99
N GLY A 445 14.27 -12.90 -29.10
CA GLY A 445 15.43 -13.74 -29.33
C GLY A 445 16.22 -14.06 -28.03
N PRO A 446 17.50 -14.41 -28.13
CA PRO A 446 18.30 -14.85 -26.97
C PRO A 446 18.47 -13.81 -25.87
N SER A 447 18.23 -12.53 -26.16
CA SER A 447 18.28 -11.42 -25.21
C SER A 447 17.01 -11.31 -24.34
N THR A 448 15.96 -12.08 -24.65
CA THR A 448 14.70 -12.00 -23.90
C THR A 448 14.87 -12.51 -22.48
N GLN A 449 14.45 -11.69 -21.52
CA GLN A 449 14.49 -11.97 -20.09
C GLN A 449 13.17 -11.55 -19.45
N THR A 450 12.80 -12.22 -18.36
CA THR A 450 11.71 -11.76 -17.50
C THR A 450 12.13 -10.44 -16.87
N GLU A 451 11.27 -9.44 -16.96
CA GLU A 451 11.44 -8.15 -16.29
C GLU A 451 10.78 -8.23 -14.91
N PRO A 452 11.55 -8.21 -13.81
CA PRO A 452 10.99 -8.25 -12.47
C PRO A 452 10.49 -6.88 -11.97
N MET A 453 10.69 -5.78 -12.71
CA MET A 453 10.12 -4.48 -12.36
C MET A 453 8.74 -4.25 -13.01
N ARG A 454 8.02 -3.20 -12.59
CA ARG A 454 6.85 -2.75 -13.35
C ARG A 454 7.29 -2.14 -14.68
N LEU A 455 6.41 -2.21 -15.69
CA LEU A 455 6.69 -1.69 -17.04
C LEU A 455 7.15 -0.23 -17.01
N GLU A 456 6.43 0.64 -16.30
CA GLU A 456 6.80 2.05 -16.17
C GLU A 456 8.19 2.22 -15.56
N GLU A 457 8.45 1.60 -14.41
CA GLU A 457 9.73 1.70 -13.69
C GLU A 457 10.90 1.20 -14.57
N SER A 458 10.71 0.09 -15.26
CA SER A 458 11.72 -0.48 -16.17
C SER A 458 12.01 0.42 -17.37
N VAL A 459 10.97 1.01 -17.98
CA VAL A 459 11.13 1.97 -19.09
C VAL A 459 11.85 3.23 -18.59
N LEU A 460 11.48 3.77 -17.42
CA LEU A 460 12.13 4.95 -16.86
C LEU A 460 13.59 4.68 -16.45
N SER A 461 13.91 3.47 -15.99
CA SER A 461 15.28 3.02 -15.76
C SER A 461 16.08 2.95 -17.08
N GLY A 462 15.47 2.39 -18.13
CA GLY A 462 16.05 2.39 -19.48
C GLY A 462 16.35 3.81 -19.99
N VAL A 463 15.44 4.76 -19.78
CA VAL A 463 15.62 6.17 -20.18
C VAL A 463 16.81 6.83 -19.47
N LEU A 464 17.10 6.47 -18.21
CA LEU A 464 18.28 6.98 -17.51
C LEU A 464 19.59 6.46 -18.13
N MET A 465 19.57 5.23 -18.64
CA MET A 465 20.72 4.61 -19.31
C MET A 465 20.90 5.09 -20.76
N HIS A 466 19.81 5.47 -21.42
CA HIS A 466 19.76 5.88 -22.83
C HIS A 466 19.02 7.21 -22.99
N PRO A 467 19.61 8.33 -22.53
CA PRO A 467 18.93 9.63 -22.48
C PRO A 467 18.62 10.23 -23.87
N ASP A 468 19.33 9.80 -24.91
CA ASP A 468 19.16 10.27 -26.29
C ASP A 468 18.28 9.33 -27.13
N ALA A 469 17.75 8.24 -26.53
CA ALA A 469 16.94 7.27 -27.25
C ALA A 469 15.62 7.85 -27.75
N LYS A 470 15.24 7.45 -28.98
CA LYS A 470 13.88 7.67 -29.48
C LYS A 470 12.96 6.59 -28.91
N ILE A 471 11.88 7.00 -28.25
CA ILE A 471 10.93 6.09 -27.60
C ILE A 471 9.71 5.90 -28.48
N PHE A 472 9.28 4.66 -28.66
CA PHE A 472 8.09 4.27 -29.39
C PHE A 472 7.08 3.69 -28.41
N LEU A 473 5.91 4.32 -28.30
CA LEU A 473 4.75 3.74 -27.61
C LEU A 473 3.91 3.04 -28.65
N HIS A 474 3.74 1.73 -28.53
CA HIS A 474 3.04 0.92 -29.52
C HIS A 474 1.54 0.86 -29.23
N LEU A 475 0.73 1.05 -30.26
CA LEU A 475 -0.73 0.93 -30.19
C LEU A 475 -1.25 0.08 -31.33
N GLY A 476 -2.16 -0.85 -31.01
CA GLY A 476 -2.72 -1.74 -32.01
C GLY A 476 -3.08 -3.11 -31.48
N GLN A 477 -3.38 -4.02 -32.40
CA GLN A 477 -3.86 -5.37 -32.08
C GLN A 477 -2.76 -6.22 -31.44
N HIS A 478 -1.50 -6.03 -31.87
CA HIS A 478 -0.33 -6.74 -31.36
C HIS A 478 0.45 -5.90 -30.33
N ALA A 479 -0.05 -4.71 -30.01
CA ALA A 479 0.49 -3.86 -28.95
C ALA A 479 -0.24 -4.09 -27.62
N LEU A 480 0.41 -3.68 -26.52
CA LEU A 480 -0.18 -3.72 -25.18
C LEU A 480 -1.33 -2.71 -25.06
N TRP A 481 -1.15 -1.55 -25.68
CA TRP A 481 -2.03 -0.41 -25.52
C TRP A 481 -2.85 -0.13 -26.77
N GLN A 482 -3.92 0.60 -26.54
CA GLN A 482 -4.85 1.13 -27.51
C GLN A 482 -5.00 2.64 -27.27
N PRO A 483 -5.46 3.42 -28.25
CA PRO A 483 -5.60 4.87 -28.09
C PRO A 483 -6.37 5.24 -26.80
N GLY A 484 -5.75 6.07 -25.97
CA GLY A 484 -6.32 6.55 -24.71
C GLY A 484 -6.13 5.64 -23.49
N ASP A 485 -5.41 4.52 -23.57
CA ASP A 485 -5.18 3.67 -22.38
C ASP A 485 -4.48 4.45 -21.24
N PRO A 486 -4.99 4.38 -19.98
CA PRO A 486 -4.53 5.28 -18.92
C PRO A 486 -3.05 5.07 -18.56
N ASP A 487 -2.60 3.82 -18.48
CA ASP A 487 -1.21 3.48 -18.17
C ASP A 487 -0.24 4.03 -19.23
N MET A 488 -0.67 4.01 -20.51
CA MET A 488 0.09 4.58 -21.61
C MET A 488 0.17 6.11 -21.51
N LEU A 489 -0.97 6.76 -21.25
CA LEU A 489 -1.03 8.22 -21.10
C LEU A 489 -0.19 8.68 -19.92
N HIS A 490 -0.24 7.95 -18.80
CA HIS A 490 0.56 8.25 -17.62
C HIS A 490 2.07 8.19 -17.94
N LEU A 491 2.52 7.11 -18.57
CA LEU A 491 3.91 7.00 -19.01
C LEU A 491 4.29 8.10 -20.01
N LEU A 492 3.43 8.36 -21.00
CA LEU A 492 3.64 9.42 -22.00
C LEU A 492 3.85 10.78 -21.35
N ASP A 493 3.07 11.13 -20.33
CA ASP A 493 3.20 12.41 -19.64
C ASP A 493 4.51 12.51 -18.85
N ILE A 494 4.96 11.42 -18.21
CA ILE A 494 6.27 11.39 -17.53
C ILE A 494 7.39 11.58 -18.57
N LEU A 495 7.34 10.88 -19.70
CA LEU A 495 8.33 11.00 -20.78
C LEU A 495 8.32 12.40 -21.41
N ARG A 496 7.13 12.99 -21.57
CA ARG A 496 6.96 14.36 -22.06
C ARG A 496 7.61 15.37 -21.13
N LEU A 497 7.36 15.27 -19.81
CA LEU A 497 7.97 16.13 -18.79
C LEU A 497 9.50 16.00 -18.75
N ARG A 498 10.03 14.81 -19.01
CA ARG A 498 11.47 14.54 -19.15
C ARG A 498 12.06 14.99 -20.49
N LYS A 499 11.25 15.54 -21.41
CA LYS A 499 11.65 16.01 -22.74
C LYS A 499 12.21 14.92 -23.66
N MET A 500 11.80 13.67 -23.45
CA MET A 500 12.20 12.55 -24.32
C MET A 500 11.57 12.66 -25.71
N THR A 501 12.23 12.21 -26.77
CA THR A 501 11.61 12.14 -28.10
C THR A 501 10.70 10.92 -28.17
N VAL A 502 9.39 11.13 -28.25
CA VAL A 502 8.39 10.05 -28.24
C VAL A 502 7.64 9.99 -29.58
N GLU A 503 7.50 8.80 -30.11
CA GLU A 503 6.64 8.49 -31.25
C GLU A 503 5.55 7.50 -30.85
N ILE A 504 4.30 7.92 -31.00
CA ILE A 504 3.11 7.10 -30.85
C ILE A 504 2.95 6.30 -32.15
N ALA A 505 3.32 5.02 -32.11
CA ALA A 505 3.34 4.12 -33.26
C ALA A 505 2.05 3.29 -33.31
N LEU A 506 1.14 3.66 -34.21
CA LEU A 506 -0.15 3.01 -34.37
C LEU A 506 -0.08 1.97 -35.50
N GLU A 507 -0.32 0.70 -35.22
CA GLU A 507 -0.36 -0.36 -36.24
C GLU A 507 -1.32 0.00 -37.38
N GLN A 508 -0.93 -0.30 -38.62
CA GLN A 508 -1.73 -0.01 -39.82
C GLN A 508 -3.13 -0.61 -39.74
N GLU A 509 -3.26 -1.86 -39.30
CA GLU A 509 -4.55 -2.53 -39.12
C GLU A 509 -5.45 -1.77 -38.13
N CYS A 510 -4.87 -1.29 -37.04
CA CYS A 510 -5.57 -0.51 -36.03
C CYS A 510 -5.94 0.88 -36.57
N TYR A 511 -5.04 1.55 -37.30
CA TYR A 511 -5.36 2.81 -37.97
C TYR A 511 -6.54 2.60 -38.90
N ASP A 512 -6.51 1.62 -39.78
CA ASP A 512 -7.55 1.38 -40.78
C ASP A 512 -8.89 0.99 -40.17
N SER A 513 -8.90 0.21 -39.09
CA SER A 513 -10.13 -0.17 -38.38
C SER A 513 -10.68 0.95 -37.49
N SER A 514 -9.84 1.86 -36.99
CA SER A 514 -10.26 2.93 -36.09
C SER A 514 -11.13 3.95 -36.81
N SER A 515 -12.21 4.39 -36.18
CA SER A 515 -13.03 5.48 -36.74
C SER A 515 -12.24 6.80 -36.78
N PRO A 516 -12.57 7.75 -37.66
CA PRO A 516 -11.94 9.08 -37.66
C PRO A 516 -11.96 9.74 -36.27
N GLU A 517 -13.01 9.51 -35.50
CA GLU A 517 -13.22 10.05 -34.16
C GLU A 517 -12.34 9.36 -33.09
N GLU A 518 -12.07 8.07 -33.21
CA GLU A 518 -11.09 7.36 -32.37
C GLU A 518 -9.66 7.87 -32.63
N ARG A 519 -9.34 8.16 -33.90
CA ARG A 519 -8.03 8.71 -34.28
C ARG A 519 -7.82 10.12 -33.74
N MET A 520 -8.88 10.92 -33.57
CA MET A 520 -8.80 12.26 -32.97
C MET A 520 -8.23 12.24 -31.55
N LEU A 521 -8.43 11.16 -30.80
CA LEU A 521 -7.92 11.04 -29.43
C LEU A 521 -6.38 11.15 -29.38
N LEU A 522 -5.70 10.85 -30.50
CA LEU A 522 -4.26 10.99 -30.63
C LEU A 522 -3.82 12.41 -31.00
N SER A 523 -4.70 13.21 -31.62
CA SER A 523 -4.40 14.58 -32.04
C SER A 523 -3.85 15.48 -30.93
N PRO A 524 -4.44 15.51 -29.71
CA PRO A 524 -3.90 16.33 -28.63
C PRO A 524 -2.61 15.76 -28.05
N LEU A 525 -2.33 14.47 -28.21
CA LEU A 525 -1.11 13.84 -27.72
C LEU A 525 0.10 14.22 -28.60
N ALA A 526 -0.12 14.44 -29.89
CA ALA A 526 0.88 14.80 -30.89
C ALA A 526 1.28 16.30 -30.82
N HIS A 527 2.05 16.67 -29.80
CA HIS A 527 2.61 18.02 -29.68
C HIS A 527 3.99 18.02 -28.99
N GLY A 528 4.77 19.07 -29.24
CA GLY A 528 6.10 19.24 -28.65
C GLY A 528 7.07 18.15 -29.10
N ASN A 529 7.58 17.38 -28.14
CA ASN A 529 8.47 16.24 -28.31
C ASN A 529 7.75 14.91 -28.61
N VAL A 530 6.43 14.95 -28.80
CA VAL A 530 5.60 13.78 -29.10
C VAL A 530 5.07 13.86 -30.52
N THR A 531 5.27 12.80 -31.29
CA THR A 531 4.80 12.65 -32.68
C THR A 531 3.94 11.39 -32.82
N CYS A 532 3.15 11.29 -33.89
CA CYS A 532 2.36 10.11 -34.22
C CYS A 532 2.75 9.57 -35.60
N ALA A 533 2.77 8.26 -35.75
CA ALA A 533 3.01 7.60 -37.03
C ALA A 533 2.16 6.34 -37.17
N VAL A 534 1.83 5.99 -38.42
CA VAL A 534 1.28 4.66 -38.74
C VAL A 534 2.44 3.71 -38.95
N LEU A 535 2.39 2.58 -38.26
CA LEU A 535 3.41 1.54 -38.28
C LEU A 535 2.97 0.38 -39.19
N ASN A 536 3.80 0.08 -40.19
CA ASN A 536 3.65 -1.08 -41.08
C ASN A 536 4.77 -2.09 -40.84
N GLY A 537 4.41 -3.35 -40.55
CA GLY A 537 5.38 -4.39 -40.18
C GLY A 537 5.93 -4.19 -38.76
N GLY A 538 7.06 -4.83 -38.45
CA GLY A 538 7.68 -4.79 -37.12
C GLY A 538 7.35 -6.02 -36.27
N PHE A 539 7.11 -5.82 -34.97
CA PHE A 539 6.89 -6.92 -34.03
C PHE A 539 5.51 -7.54 -34.20
N ASN A 540 5.46 -8.85 -34.43
CA ASN A 540 4.23 -9.62 -34.42
C ASN A 540 4.46 -10.93 -33.64
N ASN A 541 3.67 -11.15 -32.60
CA ASN A 541 3.65 -12.40 -31.87
C ASN A 541 2.22 -12.71 -31.40
N PRO A 542 1.71 -13.94 -31.58
CA PRO A 542 0.34 -14.28 -31.16
C PRO A 542 0.14 -14.21 -29.65
N GLN A 543 1.19 -14.50 -28.87
CA GLN A 543 1.16 -14.63 -27.42
C GLN A 543 1.81 -13.45 -26.67
N ALA A 544 2.43 -12.51 -27.38
CA ALA A 544 2.98 -11.31 -26.76
C ALA A 544 2.34 -10.04 -27.32
N ARG A 545 2.30 -9.01 -26.48
CA ARG A 545 1.82 -7.67 -26.80
C ARG A 545 2.91 -6.66 -26.50
N LEU A 546 3.40 -5.98 -27.54
CA LEU A 546 4.49 -5.02 -27.42
C LEU A 546 4.00 -3.72 -26.79
N ALA A 547 4.67 -3.23 -25.76
CA ALA A 547 4.32 -1.98 -25.10
C ALA A 547 5.20 -0.82 -25.58
N VAL A 548 6.50 -0.95 -25.36
CA VAL A 548 7.49 0.11 -25.58
C VAL A 548 8.66 -0.42 -26.38
N SER A 549 9.20 0.39 -27.27
CA SER A 549 10.55 0.22 -27.81
C SER A 549 11.36 1.48 -27.62
N MET A 550 12.64 1.35 -27.31
CA MET A 550 13.60 2.45 -27.26
C MET A 550 14.71 2.17 -28.26
N GLU A 551 14.95 3.13 -29.16
CA GLU A 551 15.98 3.04 -30.18
C GLU A 551 17.17 3.93 -29.83
N GLU A 552 18.34 3.31 -29.75
CA GLU A 552 19.61 4.02 -29.67
C GLU A 552 20.67 3.23 -30.45
N ASN A 553 21.44 3.91 -31.31
CA ASN A 553 22.53 3.31 -32.08
C ASN A 553 22.15 2.04 -32.89
N GLY A 554 20.92 1.98 -33.41
CA GLY A 554 20.41 0.85 -34.21
C GLY A 554 20.02 -0.40 -33.40
N ILE A 555 20.02 -0.29 -32.08
CA ILE A 555 19.52 -1.32 -31.15
C ILE A 555 18.15 -0.89 -30.63
N LEU A 556 17.21 -1.83 -30.61
CA LEU A 556 15.89 -1.63 -30.02
C LEU A 556 15.79 -2.38 -28.70
N TYR A 557 15.70 -1.64 -27.60
CA TYR A 557 15.34 -2.18 -26.28
C TYR A 557 13.82 -2.23 -26.19
N ARG A 558 13.24 -3.39 -25.86
CA ARG A 558 11.81 -3.65 -26.02
C ARG A 558 11.21 -4.25 -24.76
N TRP A 559 9.95 -3.90 -24.52
CA TRP A 559 9.13 -4.43 -23.44
C TRP A 559 7.82 -4.97 -24.00
N ALA A 560 7.47 -6.21 -23.66
CA ALA A 560 6.22 -6.83 -24.06
C ALA A 560 5.61 -7.63 -22.90
N ILE A 561 4.28 -7.68 -22.85
CA ILE A 561 3.56 -8.63 -22.00
C ILE A 561 3.36 -9.91 -22.78
N TYR A 562 3.88 -11.03 -22.27
CA TYR A 562 3.64 -12.36 -22.82
C TYR A 562 2.59 -13.08 -21.97
N GLU A 563 1.54 -13.61 -22.61
CA GLU A 563 0.44 -14.29 -21.95
C GLU A 563 0.35 -15.76 -22.40
N ARG A 564 0.25 -16.66 -21.43
CA ARG A 564 0.02 -18.09 -21.67
C ARG A 564 -0.75 -18.72 -20.52
N GLU A 565 -1.79 -19.50 -20.87
CA GLU A 565 -2.53 -20.34 -19.91
C GLU A 565 -3.05 -19.59 -18.67
N GLY A 566 -3.38 -18.30 -18.81
CA GLY A 566 -3.89 -17.45 -17.72
C GLY A 566 -2.81 -16.73 -16.91
N ASN A 567 -1.52 -16.93 -17.22
CA ASN A 567 -0.41 -16.21 -16.62
C ASN A 567 0.15 -15.17 -17.60
N SER A 568 0.61 -14.03 -17.06
CA SER A 568 1.29 -12.99 -17.80
C SER A 568 2.68 -12.73 -17.22
N LEU A 569 3.67 -12.53 -18.08
CA LEU A 569 4.99 -12.03 -17.71
C LEU A 569 5.30 -10.76 -18.48
N LEU A 570 5.90 -9.78 -17.79
CA LEU A 570 6.60 -8.71 -18.48
C LEU A 570 7.95 -9.23 -18.93
N LEU A 571 8.24 -9.05 -20.22
CA LEU A 571 9.50 -9.44 -20.83
C LEU A 571 10.22 -8.19 -21.30
N LYS A 572 11.53 -8.16 -21.07
CA LYS A 572 12.45 -7.21 -21.71
C LYS A 572 13.42 -7.92 -22.63
N GLY A 573 13.96 -7.21 -23.60
CA GLY A 573 15.03 -7.72 -24.46
C GLY A 573 15.48 -6.70 -25.48
N SER A 574 16.47 -7.08 -26.28
CA SER A 574 17.03 -6.23 -27.32
C SER A 574 17.06 -6.91 -28.67
N THR A 575 16.64 -6.21 -29.73
CA THR A 575 16.73 -6.70 -31.12
C THR A 575 17.56 -5.74 -31.97
N LYS A 576 18.24 -6.26 -33.00
CA LYS A 576 18.86 -5.41 -34.04
C LYS A 576 17.78 -4.93 -35.02
N GLY A 577 17.85 -3.65 -35.37
CA GLY A 577 16.93 -2.89 -36.21
C GLY A 577 15.89 -3.67 -37.02
N ASP A 578 14.64 -3.58 -36.55
CA ASP A 578 13.43 -3.62 -37.37
C ASP A 578 12.25 -3.12 -36.52
N ILE A 579 12.09 -1.80 -36.42
CA ILE A 579 10.89 -1.19 -35.82
C ILE A 579 9.68 -1.35 -36.74
N GLY A 580 9.87 -1.71 -38.01
CA GLY A 580 8.91 -1.58 -39.10
C GLY A 580 9.05 -0.26 -39.87
N THR A 581 8.15 -0.03 -40.82
CA THR A 581 8.11 1.21 -41.61
C THR A 581 7.12 2.19 -40.98
N LEU A 582 7.60 3.38 -40.66
CA LEU A 582 6.81 4.44 -40.02
C LEU A 582 6.40 5.49 -41.05
N LYS A 583 5.10 5.75 -41.12
CA LYS A 583 4.53 6.83 -41.93
C LYS A 583 4.02 7.94 -40.99
N PRO A 584 4.66 9.11 -40.95
CA PRO A 584 4.26 10.20 -40.06
C PRO A 584 2.80 10.63 -40.29
N LEU A 585 2.09 10.88 -39.18
CA LEU A 585 0.74 11.45 -39.18
C LEU A 585 0.80 12.93 -38.80
N SER A 586 0.19 13.79 -39.61
CA SER A 586 -0.05 15.18 -39.23
C SER A 586 -1.31 15.30 -38.36
N GLN A 587 -1.47 16.40 -37.64
CA GLN A 587 -2.73 16.68 -36.92
C GLN A 587 -3.95 16.64 -37.85
N LYS A 588 -3.81 17.02 -39.13
CA LYS A 588 -4.91 16.96 -40.10
C LYS A 588 -5.33 15.53 -40.44
N ASP A 589 -4.41 14.57 -40.35
CA ASP A 589 -4.69 13.15 -40.62
C ASP A 589 -5.41 12.46 -39.45
N LEU A 590 -5.40 13.11 -38.27
CA LEU A 590 -6.04 12.64 -37.04
C LEU A 590 -7.43 13.28 -36.82
N LEU A 591 -7.77 14.36 -37.54
CA LEU A 591 -9.03 15.08 -37.39
C LEU A 591 -10.11 14.57 -38.36
N PRO A 592 -11.41 14.64 -38.01
CA PRO A 592 -12.49 14.29 -38.92
C PRO A 592 -12.55 15.34 -40.02
N LYS A 593 -12.91 14.91 -41.22
CA LYS A 593 -13.06 15.83 -42.37
C LYS A 593 -14.36 16.66 -42.33
N THR A 594 -15.18 16.53 -41.28
CA THR A 594 -16.53 17.13 -41.19
C THR A 594 -16.54 18.42 -40.35
N SER A 595 -17.34 19.40 -40.80
CA SER A 595 -17.50 20.71 -40.14
C SER A 595 -18.37 20.72 -38.89
N ASN A 596 -18.94 19.57 -38.49
CA ASN A 596 -19.90 19.46 -37.38
C ASN A 596 -19.26 18.98 -36.06
N SER A 597 -17.94 19.10 -35.93
CA SER A 597 -17.20 18.67 -34.74
C SER A 597 -16.64 19.84 -33.94
N ALA A 598 -16.57 19.68 -32.62
CA ALA A 598 -15.95 20.62 -31.70
C ALA A 598 -15.01 19.89 -30.74
N ILE A 599 -13.85 20.49 -30.47
CA ILE A 599 -12.86 19.96 -29.52
C ILE A 599 -12.79 20.89 -28.32
N VAL A 600 -12.89 20.30 -27.13
CA VAL A 600 -12.74 20.98 -25.84
C VAL A 600 -11.49 20.45 -25.17
N GLN A 601 -10.56 21.34 -24.86
CA GLN A 601 -9.41 21.03 -24.02
C GLN A 601 -9.67 21.55 -22.62
N ILE A 602 -9.53 20.67 -21.64
CA ILE A 602 -9.61 21.02 -20.21
C ILE A 602 -8.19 20.97 -19.65
N GLY A 603 -7.76 22.09 -19.07
CA GLY A 603 -6.39 22.25 -18.57
C GLY A 603 -6.16 21.60 -17.20
N GLN A 604 -4.90 21.24 -16.93
CA GLN A 604 -4.44 20.61 -15.68
C GLN A 604 -4.58 21.48 -14.41
N HIS A 605 -4.92 22.76 -14.53
CA HIS A 605 -5.03 23.70 -13.40
C HIS A 605 -6.49 23.95 -12.98
N GLU A 606 -7.41 23.18 -13.54
CA GLU A 606 -8.82 23.29 -13.22
C GLU A 606 -9.19 22.38 -12.05
N ASN A 607 -10.02 22.92 -11.15
CA ASN A 607 -10.49 22.22 -9.95
C ASN A 607 -12.02 22.23 -9.91
N THR A 608 -12.60 21.18 -9.35
CA THR A 608 -14.04 21.06 -9.11
C THR A 608 -14.29 20.19 -7.87
N SER A 609 -15.53 19.79 -7.62
CA SER A 609 -15.88 18.76 -6.65
C SER A 609 -16.81 17.74 -7.29
N ILE A 610 -17.00 16.58 -6.67
CA ILE A 610 -17.95 15.58 -7.19
C ILE A 610 -19.37 16.16 -7.31
N THR A 611 -19.80 16.98 -6.35
CA THR A 611 -21.13 17.61 -6.37
C THR A 611 -21.26 18.70 -7.44
N GLN A 612 -20.18 19.41 -7.77
CA GLN A 612 -20.17 20.49 -8.77
C GLN A 612 -19.76 20.03 -10.17
N PHE A 613 -19.22 18.81 -10.29
CA PHE A 613 -18.66 18.27 -11.53
C PHE A 613 -19.62 18.36 -12.72
N GLY A 614 -20.86 17.89 -12.56
CA GLY A 614 -21.84 17.91 -13.64
C GLY A 614 -22.10 19.32 -14.18
N ALA A 615 -22.27 20.31 -13.29
CA ALA A 615 -22.46 21.70 -13.68
C ALA A 615 -21.24 22.29 -14.41
N TRP A 616 -20.06 22.04 -13.84
CA TRP A 616 -18.79 22.51 -14.39
C TRP A 616 -18.52 21.95 -15.80
N LEU A 617 -18.72 20.64 -15.99
CA LEU A 617 -18.48 19.98 -17.28
C LEU A 617 -19.47 20.45 -18.33
N TRP A 618 -20.78 20.38 -18.03
CA TRP A 618 -21.81 20.74 -19.02
C TRP A 618 -21.73 22.21 -19.44
N HIS A 619 -21.41 23.12 -18.53
CA HIS A 619 -21.20 24.53 -18.86
C HIS A 619 -20.10 24.72 -19.92
N LYS A 620 -18.97 24.02 -19.78
CA LYS A 620 -17.88 24.05 -20.76
C LYS A 620 -18.31 23.47 -22.10
N LEU A 621 -18.90 22.28 -22.10
CA LEU A 621 -19.32 21.62 -23.33
C LEU A 621 -20.33 22.49 -24.11
N GLN A 622 -21.30 23.08 -23.42
CA GLN A 622 -22.28 23.99 -24.02
C GLN A 622 -21.62 25.22 -24.66
N GLN A 623 -20.71 25.88 -23.94
CA GLN A 623 -20.02 27.06 -24.46
C GLN A 623 -19.29 26.76 -25.78
N TYR A 624 -18.69 25.58 -25.89
CA TYR A 624 -17.99 25.15 -27.10
C TYR A 624 -18.96 24.68 -28.20
N LEU A 625 -20.05 23.99 -27.87
CA LEU A 625 -21.08 23.60 -28.84
C LEU A 625 -21.77 24.82 -29.45
N GLU A 626 -22.12 25.81 -28.64
CA GLU A 626 -22.69 27.07 -29.12
C GLU A 626 -21.70 27.84 -30.00
N LYS A 627 -20.47 28.03 -29.51
CA LYS A 627 -19.47 28.84 -30.19
C LYS A 627 -19.01 28.23 -31.51
N ASN A 628 -18.81 26.91 -31.57
CA ASN A 628 -18.23 26.26 -32.74
C ASN A 628 -19.28 25.66 -33.68
N LEU A 629 -20.42 25.20 -33.15
CA LEU A 629 -21.44 24.47 -33.91
C LEU A 629 -22.81 25.16 -33.93
N GLY A 630 -23.00 26.27 -33.18
CA GLY A 630 -24.30 26.93 -33.06
C GLY A 630 -25.37 26.07 -32.40
N PHE A 631 -24.98 25.04 -31.65
CA PHE A 631 -25.88 24.02 -31.10
C PHE A 631 -26.04 24.19 -29.58
N ASN A 632 -27.25 24.52 -29.11
CA ASN A 632 -27.61 24.54 -27.69
C ASN A 632 -28.81 23.61 -27.43
N PHE A 633 -28.51 22.39 -27.00
CA PHE A 633 -29.54 21.39 -26.72
C PHE A 633 -30.35 21.67 -25.46
N ILE A 634 -29.79 22.34 -24.44
CA ILE A 634 -30.50 22.65 -23.19
C ILE A 634 -31.52 23.76 -23.40
N ALA A 635 -31.16 24.84 -24.07
CA ALA A 635 -32.10 25.93 -24.39
C ALA A 635 -33.19 25.45 -25.35
N SER A 636 -32.89 24.51 -26.24
CA SER A 636 -33.87 23.94 -27.17
C SER A 636 -34.95 23.11 -26.47
N GLN A 637 -34.70 22.63 -25.24
CA GLN A 637 -35.58 21.76 -24.46
C GLN A 637 -36.05 20.50 -25.24
N GLN A 638 -35.30 20.07 -26.25
CA GLN A 638 -35.61 18.87 -27.04
C GLN A 638 -35.44 17.62 -26.17
N PRO A 639 -36.49 16.80 -25.95
CA PRO A 639 -36.40 15.67 -25.04
C PRO A 639 -35.35 14.65 -25.48
N ILE A 640 -34.52 14.23 -24.53
CA ILE A 640 -33.58 13.12 -24.73
C ILE A 640 -34.37 11.82 -24.56
N THR A 641 -34.31 10.95 -25.57
CA THR A 641 -35.03 9.66 -25.58
C THR A 641 -34.12 8.50 -25.19
N ARG A 642 -32.85 8.55 -25.63
CA ARG A 642 -31.85 7.51 -25.39
C ARG A 642 -30.50 8.13 -25.02
N ILE A 643 -29.88 7.56 -24.00
CA ILE A 643 -28.51 7.89 -23.56
C ILE A 643 -27.67 6.63 -23.70
N VAL A 644 -26.57 6.68 -24.45
CA VAL A 644 -25.64 5.56 -24.60
C VAL A 644 -24.31 5.94 -23.97
N PHE A 645 -23.85 5.19 -22.97
CA PHE A 645 -22.57 5.40 -22.32
C PHE A 645 -21.70 4.16 -22.43
N SER A 646 -20.45 4.35 -22.88
CA SER A 646 -19.45 3.29 -22.99
C SER A 646 -18.17 3.74 -22.32
N ASP A 647 -17.72 3.01 -21.30
CA ASP A 647 -16.41 3.24 -20.69
C ASP A 647 -15.89 1.95 -20.05
N ARG A 648 -14.83 1.38 -20.63
CA ARG A 648 -14.21 0.15 -20.14
C ARG A 648 -13.44 0.34 -18.82
N TYR A 649 -13.23 1.58 -18.38
CA TYR A 649 -12.47 1.96 -17.17
C TYR A 649 -13.35 2.58 -16.07
N CYS A 650 -14.66 2.71 -16.28
CA CYS A 650 -15.60 3.13 -15.23
C CYS A 650 -15.84 1.97 -14.24
N ASN A 651 -14.83 1.73 -13.39
CA ASN A 651 -14.74 0.59 -12.47
C ASN A 651 -14.60 0.99 -11.00
N SER A 652 -14.43 2.29 -10.70
CA SER A 652 -14.25 2.81 -9.34
C SER A 652 -15.45 3.62 -8.85
N PRO A 653 -15.69 3.70 -7.54
CA PRO A 653 -16.74 4.54 -6.96
C PRO A 653 -16.69 5.98 -7.41
N LEU A 654 -15.49 6.54 -7.58
CA LEU A 654 -15.26 7.88 -8.09
C LEU A 654 -15.84 8.04 -9.50
N THR A 655 -15.49 7.14 -10.43
CA THR A 655 -16.00 7.21 -11.81
C THR A 655 -17.52 7.05 -11.89
N VAL A 656 -18.10 6.19 -11.06
CA VAL A 656 -19.56 6.03 -10.94
C VAL A 656 -20.21 7.30 -10.36
N ALA A 657 -19.63 7.90 -9.32
CA ALA A 657 -20.13 9.13 -8.72
C ALA A 657 -20.04 10.32 -9.69
N LEU A 658 -18.97 10.41 -10.49
CA LEU A 658 -18.83 11.41 -11.56
C LEU A 658 -19.90 11.24 -12.63
N PHE A 659 -20.14 10.00 -13.09
CA PHE A 659 -21.19 9.72 -14.06
C PHE A 659 -22.57 10.10 -13.51
N TYR A 660 -22.86 9.73 -12.26
CA TYR A 660 -24.09 10.12 -11.58
C TYR A 660 -24.25 11.64 -11.49
N SER A 661 -23.23 12.37 -11.04
CA SER A 661 -23.22 13.84 -10.96
C SER A 661 -23.48 14.50 -12.32
N MET A 662 -22.84 14.00 -13.38
CA MET A 662 -23.03 14.46 -14.75
C MET A 662 -24.48 14.28 -15.22
N MET A 663 -25.09 13.12 -14.97
CA MET A 663 -26.47 12.83 -15.38
C MET A 663 -27.50 13.56 -14.51
N LEU A 664 -27.25 13.67 -13.21
CA LEU A 664 -28.12 14.40 -12.27
C LEU A 664 -28.22 15.88 -12.67
N HIS A 665 -27.10 16.52 -12.99
CA HIS A 665 -27.13 17.92 -13.41
C HIS A 665 -27.82 18.12 -14.77
N LEU A 666 -27.63 17.16 -15.68
CA LEU A 666 -28.33 17.17 -16.98
C LEU A 666 -29.85 17.08 -16.79
N GLN A 667 -30.33 16.18 -15.92
CA GLN A 667 -31.75 16.11 -15.53
C GLN A 667 -32.24 17.44 -14.97
N GLN A 668 -31.51 18.03 -14.02
CA GLN A 668 -31.88 19.31 -13.39
C GLN A 668 -32.01 20.44 -14.42
N SER A 669 -31.13 20.47 -15.42
CA SER A 669 -31.13 21.48 -16.48
C SER A 669 -32.29 21.31 -17.46
N TYR A 670 -32.76 20.08 -17.65
CA TYR A 670 -33.93 19.76 -18.48
C TYR A 670 -35.27 19.93 -17.74
N GLY A 671 -35.28 19.85 -16.41
CA GLY A 671 -36.50 20.01 -15.60
C GLY A 671 -37.65 19.15 -16.13
N ASN A 672 -38.76 19.80 -16.49
CA ASN A 672 -39.97 19.11 -16.98
C ASN A 672 -39.81 18.44 -18.36
N ALA A 673 -38.78 18.80 -19.15
CA ALA A 673 -38.50 18.16 -20.44
C ALA A 673 -37.75 16.81 -20.27
N TRP A 674 -37.35 16.46 -19.04
CA TRP A 674 -36.71 15.19 -18.75
C TRP A 674 -37.74 14.04 -18.68
N ASN A 675 -38.01 13.42 -19.83
CA ASN A 675 -39.01 12.37 -19.98
C ASN A 675 -38.47 10.95 -19.73
N ALA A 676 -37.72 10.76 -18.63
CA ALA A 676 -37.19 9.46 -18.19
C ALA A 676 -36.52 8.64 -19.34
N PRO A 677 -35.41 9.12 -19.91
CA PRO A 677 -34.72 8.46 -21.03
C PRO A 677 -34.31 7.03 -20.70
N THR A 678 -34.11 6.22 -21.74
CA THR A 678 -33.50 4.90 -21.58
C THR A 678 -31.98 5.00 -21.66
N PHE A 679 -31.29 4.55 -20.61
CA PHE A 679 -29.84 4.45 -20.55
C PHE A 679 -29.40 3.08 -21.07
N TYR A 680 -28.46 3.07 -22.02
CA TYR A 680 -27.73 1.90 -22.49
C TYR A 680 -26.28 2.06 -22.06
N ILE A 681 -25.87 1.31 -21.05
CA ILE A 681 -24.55 1.46 -20.42
C ILE A 681 -23.74 0.20 -20.67
N MET A 682 -22.56 0.34 -21.27
CA MET A 682 -21.67 -0.76 -21.64
C MET A 682 -20.36 -0.63 -20.88
N LEU A 683 -20.06 -1.60 -20.00
CA LEU A 683 -18.91 -1.58 -19.10
C LEU A 683 -18.14 -2.90 -19.17
N SER A 684 -16.86 -2.86 -18.80
CA SER A 684 -16.01 -4.05 -18.73
C SER A 684 -16.53 -5.01 -17.66
N ASP A 685 -16.59 -6.30 -17.96
CA ASP A 685 -16.89 -7.38 -17.00
C ASP A 685 -15.69 -7.76 -16.12
N ARG A 686 -14.47 -7.41 -16.55
CA ARG A 686 -13.24 -7.62 -15.79
C ARG A 686 -12.88 -6.40 -14.97
N ILE A 687 -12.70 -6.61 -13.67
CA ILE A 687 -12.18 -5.63 -12.73
C ILE A 687 -11.00 -6.25 -11.96
N TYR A 688 -9.92 -5.48 -11.78
CA TYR A 688 -8.73 -5.91 -11.04
C TYR A 688 -8.73 -5.29 -9.63
N ARG A 689 -8.33 -6.08 -8.63
CA ARG A 689 -8.48 -5.79 -7.20
C ARG A 689 -7.54 -4.67 -6.73
N GLU A 690 -8.14 -3.57 -6.31
CA GLU A 690 -7.61 -2.62 -5.34
C GLU A 690 -8.81 -2.23 -4.49
N ASN A 691 -8.76 -2.33 -3.16
CA ASN A 691 -9.95 -2.10 -2.34
C ASN A 691 -9.57 -1.33 -1.07
N SER A 692 -9.93 -0.06 -0.99
CA SER A 692 -10.11 0.72 0.25
C SER A 692 -10.71 2.08 -0.05
N ASN A 693 -10.28 2.71 -1.14
CA ASN A 693 -10.56 4.09 -1.47
C ASN A 693 -11.58 4.26 -2.59
N VAL A 694 -12.13 5.47 -2.71
CA VAL A 694 -13.11 5.86 -3.73
C VAL A 694 -12.56 5.76 -5.16
N TRP A 695 -11.24 5.81 -5.36
CA TRP A 695 -10.61 5.63 -6.67
C TRP A 695 -10.22 4.17 -6.95
N ASP A 696 -10.27 3.30 -5.94
CA ASP A 696 -9.98 1.89 -6.12
C ASP A 696 -11.18 1.21 -6.80
N ASN A 697 -10.96 0.09 -7.50
CA ASN A 697 -12.03 -0.54 -8.25
C ASN A 697 -12.88 -1.47 -7.38
N TRP A 698 -14.14 -1.73 -7.76
CA TRP A 698 -14.91 -2.82 -7.15
C TRP A 698 -14.22 -4.17 -7.36
N SER A 699 -14.43 -5.12 -6.45
CA SER A 699 -13.89 -6.48 -6.61
C SER A 699 -14.62 -7.31 -7.66
N LEU A 700 -15.92 -7.03 -7.86
CA LEU A 700 -16.81 -7.76 -8.76
C LEU A 700 -17.60 -6.78 -9.62
N ALA A 701 -17.67 -7.05 -10.92
CA ALA A 701 -18.45 -6.23 -11.85
C ALA A 701 -19.93 -6.17 -11.48
N ASP A 702 -20.49 -7.26 -10.96
CA ASP A 702 -21.90 -7.31 -10.52
C ASP A 702 -22.19 -6.34 -9.36
N GLU A 703 -21.25 -6.14 -8.43
CA GLU A 703 -21.43 -5.19 -7.32
C GLU A 703 -21.48 -3.75 -7.83
N ARG A 704 -20.54 -3.38 -8.70
CA ARG A 704 -20.52 -2.09 -9.40
C ARG A 704 -21.82 -1.88 -10.17
N ASP A 705 -22.23 -2.86 -10.98
CA ASP A 705 -23.40 -2.76 -11.86
C ASP A 705 -24.70 -2.60 -11.06
N ASN A 706 -24.81 -3.28 -9.93
CA ASN A 706 -25.92 -3.12 -9.00
C ASN A 706 -25.94 -1.72 -8.37
N ALA A 707 -24.80 -1.23 -7.88
CA ALA A 707 -24.70 0.11 -7.32
C ALA A 707 -25.03 1.20 -8.36
N LEU A 708 -24.52 1.06 -9.58
CA LEU A 708 -24.77 1.97 -10.70
C LEU A 708 -26.26 1.97 -11.12
N ARG A 709 -26.87 0.79 -11.21
CA ARG A 709 -28.31 0.66 -11.52
C ARG A 709 -29.16 1.36 -10.46
N GLU A 710 -28.84 1.14 -9.19
CA GLU A 710 -29.60 1.71 -8.07
C GLU A 710 -29.40 3.22 -7.92
N VAL A 711 -28.19 3.75 -8.15
CA VAL A 711 -27.94 5.20 -8.05
C VAL A 711 -28.62 5.98 -9.18
N LEU A 712 -28.73 5.40 -10.38
CA LEU A 712 -29.33 6.02 -11.56
C LEU A 712 -30.84 5.79 -11.70
N LYS A 713 -31.46 4.92 -10.89
CA LYS A 713 -32.86 4.48 -11.08
C LYS A 713 -33.89 5.62 -11.11
N ASN A 714 -33.60 6.73 -10.43
CA ASN A 714 -34.48 7.91 -10.39
C ASN A 714 -34.29 8.85 -11.60
N LEU A 715 -33.29 8.59 -12.44
CA LEU A 715 -32.99 9.38 -13.64
C LEU A 715 -33.63 8.77 -14.90
N GLY A 716 -33.92 7.48 -14.94
CA GLY A 716 -34.55 6.86 -16.10
C GLY A 716 -34.49 5.33 -16.09
N THR A 717 -34.77 4.73 -17.24
CA THR A 717 -34.74 3.26 -17.38
C THR A 717 -33.33 2.78 -17.69
N ILE A 718 -32.75 1.94 -16.83
CA ILE A 718 -31.34 1.53 -16.95
C ILE A 718 -31.20 0.13 -17.57
N LYS A 719 -30.50 0.06 -18.71
CA LYS A 719 -30.05 -1.18 -19.35
C LYS A 719 -28.52 -1.25 -19.34
N LEU A 720 -27.98 -2.09 -18.46
CA LEU A 720 -26.55 -2.36 -18.33
C LEU A 720 -26.17 -3.61 -19.11
N PHE A 721 -25.10 -3.53 -19.89
CA PHE A 721 -24.55 -4.61 -20.69
C PHE A 721 -23.10 -4.84 -20.28
N PRO A 722 -22.83 -5.84 -19.41
CA PRO A 722 -21.47 -6.24 -19.09
C PRO A 722 -20.85 -6.92 -20.32
N MET A 723 -19.67 -6.45 -20.72
CA MET A 723 -19.02 -6.87 -21.95
C MET A 723 -17.56 -7.22 -21.66
N LYS A 724 -17.04 -8.24 -22.36
CA LYS A 724 -15.61 -8.55 -22.32
C LYS A 724 -14.81 -7.34 -22.77
N LYS A 725 -13.69 -7.07 -22.10
CA LYS A 725 -12.82 -5.90 -22.37
C LYS A 725 -12.43 -5.74 -23.85
N ASN A 726 -12.30 -6.84 -24.59
CA ASN A 726 -11.94 -6.87 -26.02
C ASN A 726 -13.13 -6.75 -26.99
N MET A 727 -14.36 -6.83 -26.48
CA MET A 727 -15.60 -6.64 -27.25
C MET A 727 -16.16 -5.21 -27.11
N LEU A 728 -15.64 -4.43 -26.17
CA LEU A 728 -15.98 -3.01 -25.99
C LEU A 728 -15.15 -2.15 -26.93
N ALA A 729 -15.79 -1.10 -27.47
CA ALA A 729 -15.08 -0.04 -28.15
C ALA A 729 -14.03 0.58 -27.22
N HIS A 730 -12.87 0.91 -27.77
CA HIS A 730 -11.79 1.58 -27.03
C HIS A 730 -12.16 3.04 -26.75
N ALA A 731 -12.83 3.70 -27.70
CA ALA A 731 -13.45 4.99 -27.48
C ALA A 731 -14.39 4.95 -26.27
N ARG A 732 -14.14 5.86 -25.32
CA ARG A 732 -15.06 6.13 -24.22
C ARG A 732 -15.98 7.25 -24.68
N TYR A 733 -17.28 7.02 -24.64
CA TYR A 733 -18.22 7.97 -25.22
C TYR A 733 -19.55 8.03 -24.48
N LEU A 734 -20.21 9.16 -24.67
CA LEU A 734 -21.57 9.45 -24.25
C LEU A 734 -22.34 9.97 -25.47
N ASN A 735 -23.39 9.27 -25.88
CA ASN A 735 -24.30 9.72 -26.92
C ASN A 735 -25.63 10.13 -26.32
N LEU A 736 -26.10 11.32 -26.69
CA LEU A 736 -27.44 11.82 -26.38
C LEU A 736 -28.27 11.81 -27.67
N GLU A 737 -29.36 11.04 -27.67
CA GLU A 737 -30.27 10.96 -28.80
C GLU A 737 -31.58 11.68 -28.49
N PHE A 738 -31.87 12.69 -29.29
CA PHE A 738 -33.02 13.57 -29.13
C PHE A 738 -34.22 13.02 -29.91
N GLN A 739 -35.42 13.44 -29.50
CA GLN A 739 -36.68 13.00 -30.11
C GLN A 739 -36.80 13.33 -31.61
N ASP A 740 -36.14 14.38 -32.08
CA ASP A 740 -36.10 14.82 -33.47
C ASP A 740 -35.16 13.96 -34.36
N GLY A 741 -34.43 13.02 -33.77
CA GLY A 741 -33.44 12.18 -34.47
C GLY A 741 -32.03 12.78 -34.53
N THR A 742 -31.81 13.95 -33.92
CA THR A 742 -30.47 14.51 -33.73
C THR A 742 -29.71 13.65 -32.71
N ILE A 743 -28.41 13.45 -32.95
CA ILE A 743 -27.51 12.74 -32.03
C ILE A 743 -26.33 13.64 -31.71
N LEU A 744 -26.13 13.91 -30.42
CA LEU A 744 -24.90 14.50 -29.91
C LEU A 744 -23.99 13.38 -29.40
N ARG A 745 -22.87 13.15 -30.08
CA ARG A 745 -21.84 12.20 -29.66
C ARG A 745 -20.72 12.93 -28.96
N ILE A 746 -20.31 12.44 -27.80
CA ILE A 746 -19.25 13.01 -26.97
C ILE A 746 -18.22 11.92 -26.72
N TRP A 747 -16.99 12.11 -27.20
CA TRP A 747 -15.86 11.22 -26.91
C TRP A 747 -14.99 11.82 -25.82
N LEU A 748 -14.64 10.98 -24.86
CA LEU A 748 -13.84 11.32 -23.68
C LEU A 748 -12.49 10.59 -23.82
N ASP A 749 -11.40 11.30 -24.05
CA ASP A 749 -10.08 10.68 -24.24
C ASP A 749 -9.65 9.78 -23.08
N GLN A 750 -10.00 10.16 -21.85
CA GLN A 750 -9.70 9.51 -20.58
C GLN A 750 -10.96 8.99 -19.87
N GLY A 751 -12.12 9.01 -20.54
CA GLY A 751 -13.40 8.69 -19.90
C GLY A 751 -13.68 9.67 -18.76
N LEU A 752 -14.05 9.14 -17.60
CA LEU A 752 -14.19 9.93 -16.36
C LEU A 752 -12.94 9.87 -15.46
N GLY A 753 -11.85 9.25 -15.94
CA GLY A 753 -10.60 9.07 -15.18
C GLY A 753 -9.67 10.29 -15.15
N PHE A 754 -9.97 11.36 -15.88
CA PHE A 754 -9.14 12.57 -15.91
C PHE A 754 -9.23 13.43 -14.65
N LEU A 755 -10.10 13.09 -13.71
CA LEU A 755 -10.24 13.74 -12.42
C LEU A 755 -9.75 12.82 -11.31
N ARG A 756 -8.90 13.35 -10.45
CA ARG A 756 -8.43 12.67 -9.24
C ARG A 756 -8.92 13.40 -8.00
N VAL A 757 -9.09 12.67 -6.91
CA VAL A 757 -9.32 13.29 -5.59
C VAL A 757 -8.07 14.06 -5.19
N SER A 758 -8.25 15.31 -4.73
CA SER A 758 -7.14 16.15 -4.27
C SER A 758 -6.39 15.47 -3.13
N ARG A 759 -5.06 15.56 -3.15
CA ARG A 759 -4.17 14.99 -2.11
C ARG A 759 -4.42 15.57 -0.71
N SER A 760 -5.14 16.68 -0.62
CA SER A 760 -5.55 17.31 0.64
C SER A 760 -6.70 16.59 1.35
N CYS A 761 -7.36 15.63 0.70
CA CYS A 761 -8.50 14.91 1.25
C CYS A 761 -8.05 13.71 2.08
N THR A 762 -8.42 13.70 3.37
CA THR A 762 -8.08 12.61 4.32
C THR A 762 -9.16 11.54 4.44
N ASP A 763 -10.38 11.81 3.95
CA ASP A 763 -11.48 10.86 3.92
C ASP A 763 -11.64 10.37 2.48
N SER A 764 -11.14 9.17 2.21
CA SER A 764 -11.16 8.56 0.88
C SER A 764 -11.84 7.19 0.88
N LEU A 765 -12.32 6.71 2.03
CA LEU A 765 -12.79 5.34 2.16
C LEU A 765 -14.14 5.14 1.49
N PHE A 766 -14.27 4.06 0.71
CA PHE A 766 -15.56 3.65 0.16
C PHE A 766 -16.02 2.32 0.77
N PRO A 767 -17.31 2.17 1.13
CA PRO A 767 -17.80 0.98 1.81
C PRO A 767 -18.05 -0.19 0.85
N PHE A 768 -17.02 -0.66 0.14
CA PHE A 768 -17.11 -1.73 -0.88
C PHE A 768 -17.81 -3.01 -0.39
N TYR A 769 -17.65 -3.34 0.89
CA TYR A 769 -18.16 -4.59 1.47
C TYR A 769 -19.49 -4.43 2.20
N GLU A 770 -20.07 -3.23 2.18
CA GLU A 770 -21.39 -2.98 2.78
C GLU A 770 -22.52 -3.26 1.79
N SER A 771 -23.76 -3.23 2.26
CA SER A 771 -24.93 -3.45 1.38
C SER A 771 -24.98 -2.43 0.23
N CYS A 772 -25.52 -2.85 -0.92
CA CYS A 772 -25.69 -1.98 -2.10
C CYS A 772 -26.36 -0.64 -1.73
N LYS A 773 -27.34 -0.66 -0.81
CA LYS A 773 -27.99 0.56 -0.30
C LYS A 773 -27.00 1.53 0.36
N LYS A 774 -26.11 1.04 1.24
CA LYS A 774 -25.08 1.88 1.89
C LYS A 774 -24.06 2.40 0.87
N GLN A 775 -23.69 1.59 -0.11
CA GLN A 775 -22.81 2.01 -1.20
C GLN A 775 -23.44 3.14 -2.03
N VAL A 776 -24.72 3.01 -2.38
CA VAL A 776 -25.50 4.05 -3.09
C VAL A 776 -25.61 5.32 -2.26
N ASP A 777 -25.90 5.21 -0.96
CA ASP A 777 -25.93 6.36 -0.04
C ASP A 777 -24.56 7.07 0.01
N ALA A 778 -23.46 6.31 -0.01
CA ALA A 778 -22.10 6.86 -0.05
C ALA A 778 -21.82 7.56 -1.39
N LEU A 779 -22.18 6.95 -2.53
CA LEU A 779 -22.05 7.55 -3.86
C LEU A 779 -22.81 8.89 -3.99
N GLN A 780 -24.03 8.95 -3.45
CA GLN A 780 -24.87 10.15 -3.52
C GLN A 780 -24.38 11.29 -2.62
N LYS A 781 -23.77 10.97 -1.48
CA LYS A 781 -23.25 11.95 -0.52
C LYS A 781 -21.79 12.33 -0.76
N MET A 782 -21.15 11.69 -1.73
CA MET A 782 -19.73 11.85 -2.02
C MET A 782 -19.44 13.30 -2.44
N ASN A 783 -18.53 13.97 -1.72
CA ASN A 783 -18.19 15.37 -1.99
C ASN A 783 -16.70 15.63 -1.79
N HIS A 784 -15.86 14.91 -2.55
CA HIS A 784 -14.42 15.14 -2.55
C HIS A 784 -14.06 16.29 -3.50
N PRO A 785 -13.06 17.12 -3.14
CA PRO A 785 -12.43 18.06 -4.06
C PRO A 785 -11.66 17.28 -5.14
N LEU A 786 -11.77 17.73 -6.37
CA LEU A 786 -11.20 17.09 -7.55
C LEU A 786 -10.23 18.03 -8.26
N GLU A 787 -9.14 17.45 -8.73
CA GLU A 787 -8.13 18.08 -9.57
C GLU A 787 -8.11 17.36 -10.92
N VAL A 788 -7.98 18.12 -12.01
CA VAL A 788 -7.67 17.53 -13.31
C VAL A 788 -6.26 16.94 -13.27
N ILE A 789 -6.07 15.75 -13.83
CA ILE A 789 -4.75 15.12 -13.86
C ILE A 789 -3.74 15.96 -14.65
N SER A 790 -2.45 15.73 -14.38
CA SER A 790 -1.36 16.29 -15.17
C SER A 790 -1.55 15.92 -16.65
N GLY A 791 -1.41 16.89 -17.55
CA GLY A 791 -1.69 16.69 -18.98
C GLY A 791 -3.09 17.11 -19.45
N GLY A 792 -4.06 17.26 -18.53
CA GLY A 792 -5.43 17.66 -18.89
C GLY A 792 -6.26 16.53 -19.49
N THR A 793 -7.38 16.89 -20.13
CA THR A 793 -8.21 15.96 -20.93
C THR A 793 -8.72 16.66 -22.17
N VAL A 794 -8.99 15.88 -23.21
CA VAL A 794 -9.60 16.34 -24.44
C VAL A 794 -10.92 15.62 -24.68
N ILE A 795 -11.94 16.43 -24.92
CA ILE A 795 -13.30 15.99 -25.22
C ILE A 795 -13.63 16.40 -26.64
N CYS A 796 -14.05 15.43 -27.45
CA CYS A 796 -14.55 15.68 -28.79
C CYS A 796 -16.08 15.59 -28.81
N MET A 797 -16.74 16.45 -29.56
CA MET A 797 -18.19 16.44 -29.74
C MET A 797 -18.54 16.50 -31.21
N LEU A 798 -19.55 15.72 -31.63
CA LEU A 798 -20.09 15.73 -32.99
C LEU A 798 -21.61 15.80 -32.93
N VAL A 799 -22.20 16.67 -33.75
CA VAL A 799 -23.65 16.74 -33.94
C VAL A 799 -24.02 16.12 -35.28
N GLU A 800 -24.77 15.02 -35.23
CA GLU A 800 -25.32 14.33 -36.40
C GLU A 800 -26.83 14.56 -36.48
N HIS A 801 -27.31 14.88 -37.68
CA HIS A 801 -28.74 14.90 -37.98
C HIS A 801 -29.06 13.68 -38.84
N HIS A 802 -29.78 12.71 -38.29
CA HIS A 802 -30.39 11.69 -39.14
C HIS A 802 -31.51 12.35 -39.94
N LYS A 803 -31.25 12.63 -41.24
CA LYS A 803 -32.34 12.82 -42.18
C LYS A 803 -33.11 11.50 -42.23
N ARG A 804 -34.33 11.49 -41.68
CA ARG A 804 -35.30 10.43 -41.94
C ARG A 804 -35.67 10.41 -43.41
#